data_AF-A0A4Q2J0C9-F1
#
_entry.id   AF-A0A4Q2J0C9-F1
#
_cell.length_a   1.000
_cell.length_b   1.000
_cell.length_c   1.000
_cell.angle_alpha   90.00
_cell.angle_beta   90.00
_cell.angle_gamma   90.00
#
_symmetry.space_group_name_H-M   'P 1'
#
loop_
_entity.id
_entity.type
_entity.pdbx_description
1 polymer ?
#
loop_
_entity_poly.entity_id
_entity_poly.type
_entity_poly.pdbx_seq_one_letter_code
_entity_poly.pdbx_strand_id
1 'polypeptide(L)'
;MAYVPELHGSAIAFEKRPEFTDFRQEYISQLNVLKKFLEKHLGAAQASARNEEFTRLQDRLFNKKNHYYEGKKEILFGAGKRALDQLLLQLDDETLPLTCRLDVVEELAVNIAFCPEGAATQLALSSNTLRLMQGGSDAHRLKEAMARQLVIEYLRQSGIDDAEGGMHTHFVTKLQNGVAAALGLPTQEDRHAAGSGLTEQHIDECLQYILQRMTPTRMALVLADECLSEFANTMQSNFSDAHTDDTSGSFDAGFFYAHLQDAMVPLKERCGDADIACFISPLEDGDAIRYRLNRDPALLALKILQSGSLFKPDMLTDAFRPATLLKHSAGAAEIEVRHYGSQLIWASENGNETLLQARHLAGSRPDEFGATAGAALASALLNSSEQDLLRHFPAAWLAEADMTQLLAKVKTLSTAFFEKHTQTVLQLNLKKRRELANAIVAGGAPSDLAACKFDAAQLLSVTDAFGNAVFFKAMLRADAAMLGALGDMLLQAPVSVRASVLAGAVLEGGIYGVPLLHRALCNPIDPAAIAALGGILMQAMEKGYFLSDQLAHFLAARDTGGVPGLALGLELGLHRQIDAFGELLFSAHKKGYLNSSDLFSLLKCRSNDDHSPALASAIENGHGATVAALGRIIEKAYSSRILNASQVNDILACDPLNGFVLPLAIKEANIATRNAFSDLLLELDRIGRDINGPESAYLSLAIPEEKSELPDNLRQARSLKTLLLLEQDVKRLSRAGLQQDIRDGRLGLFLYPGAMRIEKEKIFSRIMHAWGPRDRNP
;
A
#
# COMPACT_ATOMS: atom_id res chain seq x y z
N MET A 1 13.06 46.96 3.40
CA MET A 1 12.75 47.65 4.68
C MET A 1 12.26 46.62 5.71
N ALA A 2 12.60 46.76 7.01
CA ALA A 2 12.17 45.81 8.05
C ALA A 2 11.60 46.53 9.28
N TYR A 3 10.65 45.89 9.97
CA TYR A 3 10.08 46.40 11.21
C TYR A 3 11.09 46.33 12.35
N VAL A 4 11.29 47.49 12.99
CA VAL A 4 12.07 47.71 14.22
C VAL A 4 11.12 48.19 15.34
N PRO A 5 10.95 47.45 16.45
CA PRO A 5 10.01 47.80 17.52
C PRO A 5 10.22 49.20 18.11
N GLU A 6 11.48 49.60 18.31
CA GLU A 6 11.86 50.88 18.92
C GLU A 6 11.42 52.07 18.07
N LEU A 7 11.41 51.90 16.74
CA LEU A 7 11.05 52.94 15.78
C LEU A 7 9.55 52.94 15.47
N HIS A 8 8.94 51.76 15.37
CA HIS A 8 7.59 51.61 14.82
C HIS A 8 6.50 51.40 15.87
N GLY A 9 6.85 51.11 17.13
CA GLY A 9 5.88 50.78 18.18
C GLY A 9 5.48 49.31 18.08
N SER A 10 4.17 49.01 18.14
CA SER A 10 3.65 47.66 17.88
C SER A 10 3.41 47.41 16.39
N ALA A 11 3.23 46.15 15.97
CA ALA A 11 2.87 45.85 14.58
C ALA A 11 1.59 46.58 14.14
N ILE A 12 0.59 46.71 15.02
CA ILE A 12 -0.65 47.45 14.72
C ILE A 12 -0.38 48.95 14.53
N ALA A 13 0.55 49.51 15.30
CA ALA A 13 0.97 50.91 15.11
C ALA A 13 1.71 51.07 13.79
N PHE A 14 2.61 50.14 13.45
CA PHE A 14 3.32 50.11 12.18
C PHE A 14 2.37 50.01 10.99
N GLU A 15 1.37 49.14 11.03
CA GLU A 15 0.36 48.96 9.96
C GLU A 15 -0.43 50.25 9.64
N LYS A 16 -0.47 51.21 10.55
CA LYS A 16 -1.14 52.52 10.37
C LYS A 16 -0.22 53.59 9.80
N ARG A 17 1.09 53.33 9.70
CA ARG A 17 2.06 54.30 9.19
C ARG A 17 2.07 54.33 7.66
N PRO A 18 2.42 55.48 7.05
CA PRO A 18 2.54 55.58 5.60
C PRO A 18 3.52 54.55 5.01
N GLU A 19 4.66 54.32 5.67
CA GLU A 19 5.70 53.39 5.20
C GLU A 19 5.27 51.92 5.14
N PHE A 20 4.17 51.53 5.81
CA PHE A 20 3.69 50.15 5.77
C PHE A 20 3.20 49.71 4.39
N THR A 21 2.71 50.66 3.58
CA THR A 21 2.25 50.36 2.22
C THR A 21 3.41 49.84 1.37
N ASP A 22 4.56 50.52 1.45
CA ASP A 22 5.77 50.15 0.73
C ASP A 22 6.35 48.82 1.26
N PHE A 23 6.41 48.68 2.60
CA PHE A 23 6.82 47.42 3.24
C PHE A 23 5.98 46.22 2.77
N ARG A 24 4.65 46.36 2.75
CA ARG A 24 3.73 45.30 2.32
C ARG A 24 3.96 44.93 0.86
N GLN A 25 4.12 45.93 -0.01
CA GLN A 25 4.34 45.70 -1.43
C GLN A 25 5.69 45.00 -1.67
N GLU A 26 6.74 45.41 -0.95
CA GLU A 26 8.05 44.78 -0.96
C GLU A 26 7.96 43.31 -0.53
N TYR A 27 7.33 43.02 0.62
CA TYR A 27 7.18 41.65 1.13
C TYR A 27 6.43 40.75 0.13
N ILE A 28 5.32 41.22 -0.43
CA ILE A 28 4.53 40.47 -1.43
C ILE A 28 5.36 40.22 -2.69
N SER A 29 6.10 41.23 -3.17
CA SER A 29 6.98 41.09 -4.32
C SER A 29 8.04 40.01 -4.09
N GLN A 30 8.61 39.96 -2.90
CA GLN A 30 9.61 38.98 -2.50
C GLN A 30 9.08 37.54 -2.44
N LEU A 31 7.88 37.34 -1.88
CA LEU A 31 7.21 36.04 -1.95
C LEU A 31 6.93 35.63 -3.40
N ASN A 32 6.60 36.59 -4.28
CA ASN A 32 6.41 36.32 -5.70
C ASN A 32 7.72 35.98 -6.42
N VAL A 33 8.89 36.43 -5.95
CA VAL A 33 10.19 35.97 -6.47
C VAL A 33 10.37 34.49 -6.19
N LEU A 34 10.09 34.03 -4.97
CA LEU A 34 10.14 32.59 -4.63
C LEU A 34 9.18 31.76 -5.51
N LYS A 35 7.94 32.24 -5.70
CA LYS A 35 6.96 31.55 -6.55
C LYS A 35 7.43 31.43 -8.01
N LYS A 36 7.96 32.52 -8.57
CA LYS A 36 8.51 32.54 -9.93
C LYS A 36 9.75 31.66 -10.07
N PHE A 37 10.58 31.60 -9.04
CA PHE A 37 11.74 30.72 -9.00
C PHE A 37 11.30 29.25 -9.12
N LEU A 38 10.30 28.82 -8.34
CA LEU A 38 9.74 27.47 -8.46
C LEU A 38 9.10 27.22 -9.84
N GLU A 39 8.29 28.15 -10.34
CA GLU A 39 7.65 28.02 -11.67
C GLU A 39 8.68 27.89 -12.80
N LYS A 40 9.77 28.64 -12.72
CA LYS A 40 10.85 28.62 -13.71
C LYS A 40 11.58 27.27 -13.74
N HIS A 41 11.76 26.63 -12.60
CA HIS A 41 12.65 25.47 -12.47
C HIS A 41 11.93 24.11 -12.34
N LEU A 42 10.69 24.08 -11.84
CA LEU A 42 9.84 22.86 -11.75
C LEU A 42 8.72 22.83 -12.80
N GLY A 43 8.43 23.98 -13.42
CA GLY A 43 7.25 24.15 -14.26
C GLY A 43 5.98 24.45 -13.46
N ALA A 44 5.01 25.08 -14.11
CA ALA A 44 3.81 25.63 -13.46
C ALA A 44 2.97 24.56 -12.72
N ALA A 45 2.87 23.35 -13.27
CA ALA A 45 2.06 22.29 -12.68
C ALA A 45 2.63 21.80 -11.33
N GLN A 46 3.94 21.55 -11.26
CA GLN A 46 4.62 21.10 -10.05
C GLN A 46 4.72 22.23 -9.01
N ALA A 47 4.97 23.46 -9.46
CA ALA A 47 5.08 24.61 -8.58
C ALA A 47 3.75 25.03 -7.92
N SER A 48 2.59 24.71 -8.51
CA SER A 48 1.28 25.21 -8.05
C SER A 48 1.02 24.94 -6.56
N ALA A 49 1.20 23.71 -6.10
CA ALA A 49 0.95 23.33 -4.71
C ALA A 49 1.90 24.06 -3.73
N ARG A 50 3.15 24.30 -4.13
CA ARG A 50 4.12 25.06 -3.32
C ARG A 50 3.79 26.55 -3.30
N ASN A 51 3.36 27.09 -4.43
CA ASN A 51 2.96 28.50 -4.56
C ASN A 51 1.70 28.83 -3.75
N GLU A 52 0.81 27.85 -3.54
CA GLU A 52 -0.34 27.98 -2.64
C GLU A 52 0.08 28.23 -1.18
N GLU A 53 1.17 27.63 -0.70
CA GLU A 53 1.67 27.84 0.67
C GLU A 53 2.21 29.26 0.88
N PHE A 54 2.97 29.79 -0.08
CA PHE A 54 3.38 31.20 -0.05
C PHE A 54 2.20 32.16 -0.16
N THR A 55 1.17 31.81 -0.94
CA THR A 55 -0.08 32.58 -1.02
C THR A 55 -0.83 32.56 0.31
N ARG A 56 -0.89 31.39 0.96
CA ARG A 56 -1.50 31.23 2.29
C ARG A 56 -0.78 32.05 3.35
N LEU A 57 0.56 32.07 3.35
CA LEU A 57 1.34 32.94 4.23
C LEU A 57 1.02 34.43 3.98
N GLN A 58 1.03 34.84 2.72
CA GLN A 58 0.69 36.21 2.31
C GLN A 58 -0.71 36.62 2.81
N ASP A 59 -1.70 35.75 2.63
CA ASP A 59 -3.07 35.99 3.07
C ASP A 59 -3.16 36.06 4.59
N ARG A 60 -2.52 35.14 5.32
CA ARG A 60 -2.48 35.16 6.80
C ARG A 60 -1.77 36.40 7.36
N LEU A 61 -0.78 36.93 6.65
CA LEU A 61 -0.04 38.15 7.04
C LEU A 61 -0.84 39.42 6.82
N PHE A 62 -1.45 39.57 5.63
CA PHE A 62 -1.93 40.87 5.16
C PHE A 62 -3.45 40.97 4.98
N ASN A 63 -4.19 39.87 5.00
CA ASN A 63 -5.65 39.93 4.92
C ASN A 63 -6.22 40.33 6.29
N LYS A 64 -6.74 41.56 6.39
CA LYS A 64 -7.31 42.10 7.63
C LYS A 64 -8.50 41.30 8.18
N LYS A 65 -9.15 40.48 7.35
CA LYS A 65 -10.23 39.59 7.80
C LYS A 65 -9.68 38.34 8.49
N ASN A 66 -8.41 38.01 8.24
CA ASN A 66 -7.74 36.84 8.76
C ASN A 66 -6.86 37.26 9.93
N HIS A 67 -7.41 37.25 11.15
CA HIS A 67 -6.72 37.58 12.39
C HIS A 67 -5.67 36.53 12.82
N TYR A 68 -5.21 35.71 11.88
CA TYR A 68 -4.43 34.49 12.15
C TYR A 68 -3.11 34.75 12.88
N TYR A 69 -2.40 35.82 12.53
CA TYR A 69 -1.15 36.22 13.17
C TYR A 69 -1.30 37.44 14.10
N GLU A 70 -2.52 37.76 14.53
CA GLU A 70 -2.75 38.89 15.42
C GLU A 70 -1.91 38.76 16.70
N GLY A 71 -1.27 39.86 17.12
CA GLY A 71 -0.33 39.88 18.25
C GLY A 71 1.06 39.30 17.97
N LYS A 72 1.31 38.68 16.81
CA LYS A 72 2.59 38.02 16.48
C LYS A 72 3.24 38.49 15.17
N LYS A 73 2.60 39.37 14.40
CA LYS A 73 3.13 39.88 13.11
C LYS A 73 4.49 40.55 13.21
N GLU A 74 4.84 41.10 14.38
CA GLU A 74 6.13 41.74 14.64
C GLU A 74 7.34 40.83 14.32
N ILE A 75 7.18 39.53 14.56
CA ILE A 75 8.23 38.53 14.32
C ILE A 75 8.47 38.38 12.82
N LEU A 76 7.40 38.25 12.04
CA LEU A 76 7.49 38.14 10.58
C LEU A 76 7.86 39.46 9.92
N PHE A 77 7.40 40.60 10.44
CA PHE A 77 7.76 41.91 9.89
C PHE A 77 9.21 42.30 10.20
N GLY A 78 9.75 41.79 11.31
CA GLY A 78 11.13 42.02 11.74
C GLY A 78 12.08 40.92 11.27
N ALA A 79 12.28 39.91 12.11
CA ALA A 79 13.25 38.84 11.87
C ALA A 79 12.93 38.02 10.62
N GLY A 80 11.66 37.64 10.42
CA GLY A 80 11.22 36.90 9.24
C GLY A 80 11.53 37.64 7.93
N LYS A 81 11.23 38.94 7.86
CA LYS A 81 11.56 39.78 6.70
C LYS A 81 13.07 39.83 6.43
N ARG A 82 13.90 40.02 7.45
CA ARG A 82 15.36 40.04 7.28
C ARG A 82 15.90 38.71 6.77
N ALA A 83 15.37 37.60 7.26
CA ALA A 83 15.72 36.27 6.79
C ALA A 83 15.27 36.05 5.34
N LEU A 84 14.08 36.51 4.96
CA LEU A 84 13.60 36.48 3.57
C LEU A 84 14.51 37.31 2.64
N ASP A 85 14.94 38.49 3.09
CA ASP A 85 15.87 39.35 2.34
C ASP A 85 17.21 38.65 2.08
N GLN A 86 17.77 38.02 3.11
CA GLN A 86 19.02 37.27 3.00
C GLN A 86 18.86 36.04 2.10
N LEU A 87 17.77 35.29 2.26
CA LEU A 87 17.46 34.14 1.43
C LEU A 87 17.40 34.52 -0.06
N LEU A 88 16.70 35.60 -0.40
CA LEU A 88 16.60 36.04 -1.79
C LEU A 88 17.94 36.47 -2.38
N LEU A 89 18.78 37.16 -1.59
CA LEU A 89 20.14 37.52 -2.02
C LEU A 89 20.98 36.28 -2.34
N GLN A 90 20.82 35.20 -1.57
CA GLN A 90 21.52 33.94 -1.77
C GLN A 90 20.94 33.13 -2.93
N LEU A 91 19.63 33.21 -3.16
CA LEU A 91 18.99 32.56 -4.30
C LEU A 91 19.44 33.17 -5.64
N ASP A 92 19.83 34.43 -5.66
CA ASP A 92 20.39 35.09 -6.85
C ASP A 92 21.88 34.75 -7.07
N ASP A 93 22.55 34.07 -6.14
CA ASP A 93 23.94 33.65 -6.29
C ASP A 93 24.06 32.41 -7.20
N GLU A 94 24.54 32.62 -8.42
CA GLU A 94 24.74 31.55 -9.41
C GLU A 94 25.94 30.64 -9.08
N THR A 95 26.78 30.99 -8.10
CA THR A 95 27.83 30.07 -7.62
C THR A 95 27.26 28.91 -6.81
N LEU A 96 26.04 29.05 -6.28
CA LEU A 96 25.31 27.97 -5.63
C LEU A 96 24.64 27.06 -6.66
N PRO A 97 24.81 25.72 -6.56
CA PRO A 97 24.10 24.77 -7.42
C PRO A 97 22.60 25.04 -7.45
N LEU A 98 22.01 25.02 -8.65
CA LEU A 98 20.60 25.30 -8.85
C LEU A 98 19.72 24.32 -8.05
N THR A 99 20.11 23.05 -7.99
CA THR A 99 19.43 22.00 -7.22
C THR A 99 19.33 22.38 -5.75
N CYS A 100 20.43 22.78 -5.10
CA CYS A 100 20.42 23.21 -3.70
C CYS A 100 19.50 24.42 -3.45
N ARG A 101 19.54 25.41 -4.35
CA ARG A 101 18.65 26.57 -4.26
C ARG A 101 17.17 26.16 -4.39
N LEU A 102 16.88 25.19 -5.24
CA LEU A 102 15.54 24.65 -5.46
C LEU A 102 15.02 23.88 -4.25
N ASP A 103 15.81 22.95 -3.72
CA ASP A 103 15.46 22.14 -2.56
C ASP A 103 15.13 23.02 -1.35
N VAL A 104 15.93 24.05 -1.10
CA VAL A 104 15.71 24.99 0.01
C VAL A 104 14.38 25.74 -0.12
N VAL A 105 13.99 26.14 -1.33
CA VAL A 105 12.72 26.86 -1.56
C VAL A 105 11.52 25.91 -1.49
N GLU A 106 11.67 24.68 -1.97
CA GLU A 106 10.63 23.65 -1.84
C GLU A 106 10.38 23.25 -0.37
N GLU A 107 11.43 23.01 0.40
CA GLU A 107 11.33 22.71 1.83
C GLU A 107 10.73 23.87 2.61
N LEU A 108 11.13 25.10 2.27
CA LEU A 108 10.54 26.31 2.84
C LEU A 108 9.03 26.35 2.56
N ALA A 109 8.62 26.13 1.31
CA ALA A 109 7.21 26.18 0.92
C ALA A 109 6.36 25.20 1.74
N VAL A 110 6.85 23.99 1.99
CA VAL A 110 6.16 22.97 2.82
C VAL A 110 5.92 23.49 4.24
N ASN A 111 6.86 24.23 4.81
CA ASN A 111 6.90 24.53 6.24
C ASN A 111 6.52 25.98 6.60
N ILE A 112 6.43 26.89 5.64
CA ILE A 112 6.32 28.33 5.93
C ILE A 112 4.94 28.76 6.41
N ALA A 113 3.88 27.99 6.17
CA ALA A 113 2.53 28.47 6.45
C ALA A 113 2.04 28.25 7.89
N PHE A 114 2.65 27.35 8.69
CA PHE A 114 2.04 26.84 9.94
C PHE A 114 1.75 27.90 11.01
N CYS A 115 2.76 28.51 11.60
CA CYS A 115 2.64 29.55 12.64
C CYS A 115 3.64 30.69 12.36
N PRO A 116 3.49 31.90 12.92
CA PRO A 116 4.33 33.04 12.53
C PRO A 116 5.76 32.88 13.02
N GLU A 117 5.97 32.29 14.19
CA GLU A 117 7.31 31.94 14.68
C GLU A 117 7.95 30.86 13.81
N GLY A 118 7.23 29.76 13.54
CA GLY A 118 7.71 28.68 12.68
C GLY A 118 8.07 29.19 11.28
N ALA A 119 7.26 30.06 10.69
CA ALA A 119 7.53 30.69 9.41
C ALA A 119 8.83 31.53 9.43
N ALA A 120 9.05 32.33 10.47
CA ALA A 120 10.28 33.11 10.62
C ALA A 120 11.51 32.21 10.83
N THR A 121 11.38 31.16 11.65
CA THR A 121 12.43 30.16 11.87
C THR A 121 12.79 29.43 10.58
N GLN A 122 11.80 29.03 9.77
CA GLN A 122 12.04 28.35 8.51
C GLN A 122 12.73 29.27 7.49
N LEU A 123 12.33 30.54 7.41
CA LEU A 123 13.05 31.53 6.59
C LEU A 123 14.52 31.67 7.01
N ALA A 124 14.77 31.75 8.31
CA ALA A 124 16.13 31.87 8.85
C ALA A 124 16.96 30.61 8.59
N LEU A 125 16.36 29.43 8.76
CA LEU A 125 16.98 28.14 8.44
C LEU A 125 17.34 28.04 6.95
N SER A 126 16.40 28.32 6.06
CA SER A 126 16.62 28.31 4.61
C SER A 126 17.77 29.24 4.21
N SER A 127 17.82 30.45 4.76
CA SER A 127 18.93 31.38 4.49
C SER A 127 20.26 30.89 5.06
N ASN A 128 20.26 30.33 6.28
CA ASN A 128 21.48 29.78 6.88
C ASN A 128 22.00 28.59 6.06
N THR A 129 21.12 27.71 5.57
CA THR A 129 21.48 26.57 4.72
C THR A 129 22.25 27.04 3.48
N LEU A 130 21.73 28.01 2.73
CA LEU A 130 22.44 28.53 1.55
C LEU A 130 23.75 29.24 1.94
N ARG A 131 23.80 29.92 3.10
CA ARG A 131 25.03 30.57 3.59
C ARG A 131 26.13 29.57 3.89
N LEU A 132 25.78 28.46 4.53
CA LEU A 132 26.74 27.42 4.89
C LEU A 132 27.27 26.71 3.66
N MET A 133 26.43 26.57 2.62
CA MET A 133 26.87 26.10 1.30
C MET A 133 27.87 27.06 0.65
N GLN A 134 27.62 28.38 0.68
CA GLN A 134 28.57 29.39 0.15
C GLN A 134 29.92 29.38 0.88
N GLY A 135 29.92 29.08 2.18
CA GLY A 135 31.14 29.05 3.00
C GLY A 135 31.99 27.79 2.84
N GLY A 136 31.57 26.82 2.00
CA GLY A 136 32.29 25.57 1.76
C GLY A 136 32.43 24.67 2.99
N SER A 137 31.65 24.90 4.07
CA SER A 137 31.71 24.08 5.28
C SER A 137 30.57 23.08 5.30
N ASP A 138 30.61 22.12 4.39
CA ASP A 138 29.70 20.96 4.41
C ASP A 138 29.72 20.25 5.76
N ALA A 139 30.88 20.25 6.45
CA ALA A 139 31.00 19.78 7.81
C ALA A 139 30.07 20.50 8.78
N HIS A 140 29.98 21.83 8.71
CA HIS A 140 29.12 22.62 9.59
C HIS A 140 27.65 22.45 9.22
N ARG A 141 27.31 22.50 7.92
CA ARG A 141 25.95 22.23 7.42
C ARG A 141 25.45 20.87 7.91
N LEU A 142 26.27 19.84 7.69
CA LEU A 142 25.93 18.48 8.07
C LEU A 142 25.83 18.31 9.59
N LYS A 143 26.74 18.93 10.35
CA LYS A 143 26.69 18.92 11.82
C LYS A 143 25.39 19.55 12.33
N GLU A 144 24.99 20.70 11.79
CA GLU A 144 23.74 21.37 12.16
C GLU A 144 22.52 20.50 11.82
N ALA A 145 22.47 19.95 10.59
CA ALA A 145 21.40 19.09 10.13
C ALA A 145 21.27 17.81 10.99
N MET A 146 22.38 17.13 11.25
CA MET A 146 22.41 15.93 12.09
C MET A 146 22.03 16.23 13.54
N ALA A 147 22.55 17.30 14.13
CA ALA A 147 22.20 17.70 15.49
C ALA A 147 20.69 17.95 15.60
N ARG A 148 20.11 18.70 14.66
CA ARG A 148 18.67 18.96 14.61
C ARG A 148 17.85 17.68 14.49
N GLN A 149 18.23 16.76 13.60
CA GLN A 149 17.54 15.47 13.45
C GLN A 149 17.60 14.62 14.73
N LEU A 150 18.74 14.62 15.42
CA LEU A 150 18.93 13.90 16.69
C LEU A 150 18.13 14.53 17.84
N VAL A 151 17.94 15.86 17.84
CA VAL A 151 17.03 16.55 18.77
C VAL A 151 15.58 16.08 18.55
N ILE A 152 15.13 16.02 17.30
CA ILE A 152 13.78 15.54 16.95
C ILE A 152 13.59 14.08 17.38
N GLU A 153 14.58 13.22 17.12
CA GLU A 153 14.54 11.82 17.52
C GLU A 153 14.49 11.66 19.05
N TYR A 154 15.30 12.43 19.78
CA TYR A 154 15.28 12.46 21.25
C TYR A 154 13.91 12.86 21.80
N LEU A 155 13.29 13.92 21.25
CA LEU A 155 11.95 14.35 21.66
C LEU A 155 10.91 13.23 21.49
N ARG A 156 10.94 12.54 20.35
CA ARG A 156 10.05 11.40 20.08
C ARG A 156 10.27 10.23 21.05
N GLN A 157 11.53 9.91 21.36
CA GLN A 157 11.86 8.80 22.27
C GLN A 157 11.59 9.12 23.74
N SER A 158 11.72 10.38 24.13
CA SER A 158 11.47 10.85 25.50
C SER A 158 9.98 10.95 25.85
N GLY A 159 9.08 10.90 24.86
CA GLY A 159 7.63 11.10 25.07
C GLY A 159 7.23 12.55 25.39
N ILE A 160 8.16 13.50 25.32
CA ILE A 160 7.89 14.94 25.56
C ILE A 160 6.97 15.51 24.47
N ASP A 161 7.02 14.94 23.27
CA ASP A 161 6.35 15.45 22.08
C ASP A 161 4.85 15.09 21.97
N ASP A 162 4.35 14.19 22.82
CA ASP A 162 2.97 13.67 22.72
C ASP A 162 1.89 14.66 23.20
N ALA A 163 2.30 15.83 23.73
CA ALA A 163 1.40 16.67 24.53
C ALA A 163 0.60 17.74 23.75
N GLU A 164 1.08 18.31 22.63
CA GLU A 164 0.35 19.38 21.91
C GLU A 164 1.03 19.67 20.56
N GLY A 165 0.40 19.31 19.44
CA GLY A 165 0.99 19.35 18.08
C GLY A 165 1.46 20.73 17.56
N GLY A 166 1.28 21.80 18.32
CA GLY A 166 1.81 23.13 18.03
C GLY A 166 3.15 23.47 18.71
N MET A 167 3.56 22.73 19.75
CA MET A 167 4.76 23.04 20.54
C MET A 167 6.03 22.34 20.06
N HIS A 168 5.91 21.34 19.17
CA HIS A 168 7.03 20.55 18.66
C HIS A 168 8.22 21.42 18.19
N THR A 169 7.96 22.39 17.32
CA THR A 169 9.01 23.27 16.78
C THR A 169 9.71 24.06 17.88
N HIS A 170 8.97 24.52 18.90
CA HIS A 170 9.53 25.27 20.03
C HIS A 170 10.39 24.39 20.94
N PHE A 171 10.01 23.13 21.15
CA PHE A 171 10.82 22.16 21.87
C PHE A 171 12.13 21.87 21.14
N VAL A 172 12.06 21.66 19.81
CA VAL A 172 13.26 21.45 18.97
C VAL A 172 14.19 22.65 19.08
N THR A 173 13.68 23.87 18.89
CA THR A 173 14.50 25.09 18.96
C THR A 173 15.10 25.29 20.35
N LYS A 174 14.36 25.03 21.44
CA LYS A 174 14.92 25.17 22.80
C LYS A 174 16.06 24.18 23.04
N LEU A 175 15.85 22.89 22.74
CA LEU A 175 16.89 21.88 22.91
C LEU A 175 18.10 22.18 22.03
N GLN A 176 17.88 22.55 20.77
CA GLN A 176 18.94 22.93 19.84
C GLN A 176 19.76 24.11 20.37
N ASN A 177 19.10 25.16 20.90
CA ASN A 177 19.78 26.29 21.54
C ASN A 177 20.56 25.87 22.79
N GLY A 178 20.00 25.00 23.62
CA GLY A 178 20.64 24.49 24.83
C GLY A 178 21.94 23.74 24.53
N VAL A 179 21.97 22.97 23.44
CA VAL A 179 23.16 22.23 23.01
C VAL A 179 24.10 23.02 22.09
N ALA A 180 23.66 24.18 21.58
CA ALA A 180 24.35 24.91 20.53
C ALA A 180 25.80 25.27 20.88
N ALA A 181 26.04 25.78 22.10
CA ALA A 181 27.38 26.16 22.54
C ALA A 181 28.35 24.96 22.59
N ALA A 182 27.89 23.82 23.13
CA ALA A 182 28.69 22.59 23.20
C ALA A 182 29.02 22.02 21.81
N LEU A 183 28.12 22.24 20.84
CA LEU A 183 28.29 21.79 19.47
C LEU A 183 28.90 22.87 18.55
N GLY A 184 29.20 24.08 19.05
CA GLY A 184 29.66 25.20 18.21
C GLY A 184 28.68 25.56 17.09
N LEU A 185 27.37 25.43 17.36
CA LEU A 185 26.28 25.80 16.45
C LEU A 185 25.72 27.18 16.83
N PRO A 186 25.10 27.91 15.88
CA PRO A 186 24.41 29.15 16.20
C PRO A 186 23.12 28.89 16.98
N THR A 187 22.77 29.81 17.89
CA THR A 187 21.45 29.83 18.55
C THR A 187 20.42 30.57 17.70
N GLN A 188 19.15 30.18 17.83
CA GLN A 188 18.01 30.80 17.17
C GLN A 188 17.12 31.50 18.20
N GLU A 189 16.61 32.69 17.89
CA GLU A 189 15.66 33.38 18.78
C GLU A 189 14.29 32.71 18.70
N ASP A 190 13.80 32.20 19.85
CA ASP A 190 12.44 31.69 20.00
C ASP A 190 11.87 32.12 21.36
N ARG A 191 10.79 32.90 21.32
CA ARG A 191 10.14 33.45 22.52
C ARG A 191 9.37 32.39 23.31
N HIS A 192 8.88 31.33 22.67
CA HIS A 192 8.11 30.27 23.34
C HIS A 192 9.02 29.17 23.89
N ALA A 193 10.24 29.05 23.38
CA ALA A 193 11.25 28.15 23.92
C ALA A 193 11.49 28.38 25.44
N ALA A 194 11.44 29.64 25.90
CA ALA A 194 11.60 29.95 27.33
C ALA A 194 10.48 29.34 28.22
N GLY A 195 9.24 29.27 27.70
CA GLY A 195 8.07 28.78 28.44
C GLY A 195 7.79 27.28 28.29
N SER A 196 8.62 26.55 27.56
CA SER A 196 8.30 25.21 27.07
C SER A 196 8.31 24.07 28.13
N GLY A 197 8.52 24.38 29.41
CA GLY A 197 8.63 23.38 30.49
C GLY A 197 9.87 22.47 30.45
N LEU A 198 10.65 22.49 29.37
CA LEU A 198 11.93 21.77 29.27
C LEU A 198 12.94 22.30 30.29
N THR A 199 13.55 21.39 31.07
CA THR A 199 14.55 21.68 32.10
C THR A 199 15.98 21.56 31.56
N GLU A 200 16.97 22.04 32.33
CA GLU A 200 18.39 21.80 32.03
C GLU A 200 18.73 20.31 31.93
N GLN A 201 18.07 19.47 32.73
CA GLN A 201 18.24 18.01 32.65
C GLN A 201 17.90 17.46 31.26
N HIS A 202 16.81 17.93 30.63
CA HIS A 202 16.47 17.50 29.27
C HIS A 202 17.51 17.97 28.24
N ILE A 203 18.10 19.16 28.44
CA ILE A 203 19.16 19.68 27.57
C ILE A 203 20.42 18.80 27.70
N ASP A 204 20.82 18.47 28.93
CA ASP A 204 21.96 17.60 29.20
C ASP A 204 21.77 16.18 28.63
N GLU A 205 20.60 15.58 28.84
CA GLU A 205 20.24 14.28 28.27
C GLU A 205 20.24 14.30 26.74
N CYS A 206 19.68 15.36 26.13
CA CYS A 206 19.72 15.56 24.69
C CYS A 206 21.15 15.72 24.18
N LEU A 207 22.01 16.48 24.87
CA LEU A 207 23.41 16.64 24.50
C LEU A 207 24.14 15.29 24.54
N GLN A 208 23.95 14.49 25.60
CA GLN A 208 24.54 13.15 25.69
C GLN A 208 24.03 12.23 24.56
N TYR A 209 22.73 12.30 24.26
CA TYR A 209 22.11 11.57 23.16
C TYR A 209 22.76 11.92 21.82
N ILE A 210 22.99 13.21 21.56
CA ILE A 210 23.65 13.71 20.36
C ILE A 210 25.13 13.27 20.33
N LEU A 211 25.91 13.49 21.39
CA LEU A 211 27.34 13.16 21.42
C LEU A 211 27.62 11.67 21.23
N GLN A 212 26.74 10.80 21.71
CA GLN A 212 26.84 9.36 21.49
C GLN A 212 26.57 8.94 20.03
N ARG A 213 25.82 9.75 19.28
CA ARG A 213 25.30 9.39 17.95
C ARG A 213 25.92 10.17 16.80
N MET A 214 26.32 11.41 17.02
CA MET A 214 26.97 12.29 16.05
C MET A 214 28.49 12.08 16.11
N THR A 215 28.91 10.88 15.74
CA THR A 215 30.34 10.54 15.65
C THR A 215 30.93 10.99 14.31
N PRO A 216 32.25 11.20 14.21
CA PRO A 216 32.90 11.53 12.94
C PRO A 216 32.60 10.50 11.83
N THR A 217 32.52 9.22 12.20
CA THR A 217 32.14 8.13 11.29
C THR A 217 30.73 8.32 10.73
N ARG A 218 29.75 8.62 11.59
CA ARG A 218 28.37 8.79 11.12
C ARG A 218 28.24 10.02 10.24
N MET A 219 28.91 11.12 10.57
CA MET A 219 28.96 12.31 9.71
C MET A 219 29.58 11.98 8.35
N ALA A 220 30.71 11.27 8.32
CA ALA A 220 31.32 10.88 7.06
C ALA A 220 30.43 9.94 6.23
N LEU A 221 29.71 9.01 6.87
CA LEU A 221 28.73 8.14 6.19
C LEU A 221 27.57 8.94 5.60
N VAL A 222 26.99 9.91 6.32
CA VAL A 222 25.90 10.75 5.79
C VAL A 222 26.40 11.62 4.63
N LEU A 223 27.58 12.24 4.75
CA LEU A 223 28.13 13.03 3.64
C LEU A 223 28.43 12.15 2.41
N ALA A 224 28.98 10.96 2.63
CA ALA A 224 29.25 10.01 1.56
C ALA A 224 27.97 9.53 0.87
N ASP A 225 26.91 9.28 1.62
CA ASP A 225 25.60 8.91 1.07
C ASP A 225 24.99 10.04 0.23
N GLU A 226 25.10 11.30 0.68
CA GLU A 226 24.73 12.49 -0.10
C GLU A 226 25.56 12.59 -1.40
N CYS A 227 26.90 12.46 -1.32
CA CYS A 227 27.80 12.48 -2.48
C CYS A 227 27.44 11.34 -3.47
N LEU A 228 27.19 10.11 -2.99
CA LEU A 228 26.84 8.96 -3.83
C LEU A 228 25.48 9.14 -4.51
N SER A 229 24.49 9.69 -3.79
CA SER A 229 23.16 9.95 -4.34
C SER A 229 23.21 11.01 -5.44
N GLU A 230 23.95 12.10 -5.22
CA GLU A 230 24.17 13.14 -6.23
C GLU A 230 24.91 12.60 -7.47
N PHE A 231 25.95 11.79 -7.24
CA PHE A 231 26.67 11.10 -8.31
C PHE A 231 25.72 10.22 -9.12
N ALA A 232 24.93 9.37 -8.44
CA ALA A 232 24.00 8.45 -9.07
C ALA A 232 22.92 9.19 -9.88
N ASN A 233 22.38 10.30 -9.36
CA ASN A 233 21.39 11.13 -10.07
C ASN A 233 21.98 11.79 -11.32
N THR A 234 23.20 12.31 -11.21
CA THR A 234 23.91 12.90 -12.35
C THR A 234 24.15 11.85 -13.42
N MET A 235 24.60 10.65 -13.04
CA MET A 235 24.76 9.54 -13.97
C MET A 235 23.42 9.12 -14.58
N GLN A 236 22.35 8.94 -13.82
CA GLN A 236 21.04 8.57 -14.38
C GLN A 236 20.49 9.60 -15.38
N SER A 237 20.70 10.90 -15.15
CA SER A 237 20.27 11.92 -16.11
C SER A 237 20.97 11.82 -17.47
N ASN A 238 22.21 11.32 -17.48
CA ASN A 238 23.02 11.14 -18.68
C ASN A 238 22.86 9.74 -19.31
N PHE A 239 22.30 8.79 -18.54
CA PHE A 239 22.18 7.40 -18.93
C PHE A 239 20.79 6.86 -18.56
N SER A 240 19.82 6.99 -19.47
CA SER A 240 18.44 6.51 -19.27
C SER A 240 18.33 5.03 -18.92
N ASP A 241 19.32 4.23 -19.34
CA ASP A 241 19.37 2.78 -19.13
C ASP A 241 19.98 2.39 -17.76
N ALA A 242 20.46 3.37 -16.98
CA ALA A 242 20.97 3.18 -15.63
C ALA A 242 19.82 3.02 -14.62
N HIS A 243 18.98 1.99 -14.77
CA HIS A 243 17.94 1.75 -13.77
C HIS A 243 18.54 1.31 -12.43
N THR A 244 17.99 1.88 -11.36
CA THR A 244 18.59 1.90 -10.03
C THR A 244 18.59 0.59 -9.29
N ASP A 245 17.83 -0.43 -9.72
CA ASP A 245 17.41 -1.45 -8.75
C ASP A 245 18.15 -2.78 -8.83
N ASP A 246 18.59 -3.24 -10.02
CA ASP A 246 19.49 -4.40 -10.14
C ASP A 246 20.12 -4.57 -11.54
N THR A 247 19.95 -3.60 -12.42
CA THR A 247 20.29 -3.77 -13.83
C THR A 247 21.73 -3.36 -14.06
N SER A 248 22.59 -4.32 -14.34
CA SER A 248 23.17 -4.59 -15.68
C SER A 248 23.10 -3.52 -16.79
N GLY A 249 22.86 -2.24 -16.49
CA GLY A 249 23.06 -1.10 -17.36
C GLY A 249 24.56 -0.92 -17.50
N SER A 250 25.16 -1.71 -18.39
CA SER A 250 26.55 -1.59 -18.72
C SER A 250 26.77 -0.31 -19.51
N PHE A 251 27.55 0.61 -18.98
CA PHE A 251 28.01 1.75 -19.73
C PHE A 251 29.14 1.33 -20.68
N ASP A 252 29.11 1.84 -21.91
CA ASP A 252 30.30 1.84 -22.75
C ASP A 252 31.39 2.67 -22.06
N ALA A 253 32.59 2.10 -21.92
CA ALA A 253 33.67 2.73 -21.16
C ALA A 253 34.04 4.12 -21.69
N GLY A 254 34.01 4.32 -23.02
CA GLY A 254 34.39 5.60 -23.63
C GLY A 254 33.42 6.73 -23.31
N PHE A 255 32.11 6.45 -23.43
CA PHE A 255 31.06 7.44 -23.13
C PHE A 255 30.90 7.68 -21.61
N PHE A 256 31.19 6.65 -20.80
CA PHE A 256 31.20 6.73 -19.35
C PHE A 256 32.25 7.72 -18.81
N TYR A 257 33.51 7.62 -19.27
CA TYR A 257 34.58 8.49 -18.76
C TYR A 257 34.36 9.97 -19.05
N ALA A 258 33.66 10.33 -20.13
CA ALA A 258 33.35 11.72 -20.45
C ALA A 258 32.42 12.36 -19.41
N HIS A 259 31.34 11.66 -19.02
CA HIS A 259 30.36 12.17 -18.05
C HIS A 259 30.80 11.97 -16.60
N LEU A 260 31.71 11.02 -16.36
CA LEU A 260 32.29 10.80 -15.04
C LEU A 260 32.99 12.06 -14.52
N GLN A 261 33.76 12.74 -15.37
CA GLN A 261 34.48 13.94 -14.96
C GLN A 261 33.50 15.02 -14.50
N ASP A 262 32.45 15.27 -15.29
CA ASP A 262 31.40 16.25 -14.97
C ASP A 262 30.69 15.91 -13.65
N ALA A 263 30.41 14.63 -13.40
CA ALA A 263 29.80 14.17 -12.14
C ALA A 263 30.75 14.27 -10.94
N MET A 264 32.07 14.18 -11.14
CA MET A 264 33.06 14.26 -10.07
C MET A 264 33.46 15.69 -9.69
N VAL A 265 33.35 16.68 -10.60
CA VAL A 265 33.70 18.08 -10.32
C VAL A 265 33.03 18.61 -9.04
N PRO A 266 31.69 18.54 -8.86
CA PRO A 266 31.04 19.08 -7.67
C PRO A 266 31.36 18.28 -6.39
N LEU A 267 31.80 17.03 -6.54
CA LEU A 267 32.07 16.14 -5.41
C LEU A 267 33.49 16.28 -4.88
N LYS A 268 34.45 16.68 -5.71
CA LYS A 268 35.88 16.73 -5.34
C LYS A 268 36.16 17.63 -4.14
N GLU A 269 35.48 18.77 -4.05
CA GLU A 269 35.65 19.70 -2.93
C GLU A 269 35.13 19.13 -1.59
N ARG A 270 34.09 18.30 -1.65
CA ARG A 270 33.37 17.76 -0.48
C ARG A 270 33.98 16.45 0.00
N CYS A 271 34.24 15.58 -0.97
CA CYS A 271 34.64 14.20 -0.79
C CYS A 271 36.18 14.00 -0.85
N GLY A 272 36.93 15.08 -1.15
CA GLY A 272 38.40 15.07 -1.21
C GLY A 272 38.94 14.34 -2.45
N ASP A 273 40.15 13.79 -2.35
CA ASP A 273 40.78 12.97 -3.41
C ASP A 273 40.21 11.53 -3.42
N ALA A 274 38.88 11.40 -3.35
CA ALA A 274 38.21 10.11 -3.44
C ALA A 274 38.41 9.49 -4.83
N ASP A 275 38.91 8.25 -4.87
CA ASP A 275 39.11 7.50 -6.10
C ASP A 275 37.77 7.10 -6.73
N ILE A 276 37.75 6.92 -8.05
CA ILE A 276 36.60 6.45 -8.84
C ILE A 276 36.03 5.14 -8.28
N ALA A 277 36.87 4.27 -7.71
CA ALA A 277 36.47 3.02 -7.08
C ALA A 277 35.53 3.21 -5.88
N CYS A 278 35.45 4.42 -5.30
CA CYS A 278 34.47 4.75 -4.27
C CYS A 278 33.05 4.88 -4.84
N PHE A 279 32.94 5.25 -6.12
CA PHE A 279 31.68 5.53 -6.79
C PHE A 279 31.19 4.38 -7.66
N ILE A 280 32.10 3.57 -8.20
CA ILE A 280 31.77 2.44 -9.06
C ILE A 280 32.57 1.18 -8.72
N SER A 281 31.99 0.03 -9.08
CA SER A 281 32.66 -1.28 -9.03
C SER A 281 32.58 -1.97 -10.40
N PRO A 282 33.64 -2.68 -10.84
CA PRO A 282 33.54 -3.52 -12.03
C PRO A 282 32.58 -4.69 -11.80
N LEU A 283 31.90 -5.11 -12.86
CA LEU A 283 31.08 -6.33 -12.92
C LEU A 283 31.86 -7.42 -13.66
N GLU A 284 32.00 -8.58 -13.03
CA GLU A 284 32.66 -9.76 -13.60
C GLU A 284 31.69 -10.53 -14.53
N ASP A 285 31.29 -9.92 -15.67
CA ASP A 285 30.30 -10.51 -16.59
C ASP A 285 30.77 -10.51 -18.05
N GLY A 286 31.59 -11.51 -18.41
CA GLY A 286 32.05 -11.77 -19.79
C GLY A 286 33.26 -10.93 -20.23
N ASP A 287 33.46 -10.83 -21.56
CA ASP A 287 34.62 -10.15 -22.18
C ASP A 287 34.50 -8.61 -22.17
N ALA A 288 33.33 -8.05 -21.85
CA ALA A 288 33.11 -6.61 -21.80
C ALA A 288 33.26 -6.09 -20.36
N ILE A 289 34.10 -5.07 -20.15
CA ILE A 289 34.21 -4.41 -18.84
C ILE A 289 32.95 -3.58 -18.61
N ARG A 290 32.14 -4.00 -17.64
CA ARG A 290 30.93 -3.29 -17.22
C ARG A 290 31.16 -2.74 -15.81
N TYR A 291 30.51 -1.63 -15.48
CA TYR A 291 30.57 -1.02 -14.16
C TYR A 291 29.18 -0.93 -13.54
N ARG A 292 29.10 -1.06 -12.22
CA ARG A 292 27.92 -0.72 -11.41
C ARG A 292 28.22 0.49 -10.54
N LEU A 293 27.20 1.31 -10.29
CA LEU A 293 27.27 2.36 -9.28
C LEU A 293 27.30 1.73 -7.88
N ASN A 294 28.18 2.20 -7.02
CA ASN A 294 28.23 1.78 -5.62
C ASN A 294 27.05 2.40 -4.87
N ARG A 295 26.38 1.59 -4.04
CA ARG A 295 25.31 2.06 -3.14
C ARG A 295 25.74 2.14 -1.68
N ASP A 296 26.86 1.50 -1.33
CA ASP A 296 27.40 1.53 0.02
C ASP A 296 28.35 2.72 0.17
N PRO A 297 28.05 3.69 1.07
CA PRO A 297 28.88 4.86 1.29
C PRO A 297 30.21 4.55 2.01
N ALA A 298 30.47 3.32 2.45
CA ALA A 298 31.60 2.98 3.30
C ALA A 298 32.96 3.44 2.74
N LEU A 299 33.28 3.12 1.48
CA LEU A 299 34.58 3.53 0.90
C LEU A 299 34.72 5.05 0.78
N LEU A 300 33.66 5.73 0.35
CA LEU A 300 33.69 7.17 0.22
C LEU A 300 33.80 7.86 1.59
N ALA A 301 33.06 7.37 2.59
CA ALA A 301 33.15 7.83 3.97
C ALA A 301 34.55 7.65 4.55
N LEU A 302 35.21 6.53 4.23
CA LEU A 302 36.60 6.30 4.60
C LEU A 302 37.53 7.35 3.99
N LYS A 303 37.36 7.69 2.70
CA LYS A 303 38.16 8.74 2.04
C LYS A 303 37.91 10.12 2.61
N ILE A 304 36.66 10.45 2.94
CA ILE A 304 36.31 11.70 3.62
C ILE A 304 37.00 11.81 5.00
N LEU A 305 37.03 10.71 5.76
CA LEU A 305 37.73 10.69 7.05
C LEU A 305 39.25 10.83 6.89
N GLN A 306 39.82 10.15 5.88
CA GLN A 306 41.25 10.17 5.59
C GLN A 306 41.74 11.53 5.05
N SER A 307 40.91 12.25 4.30
CA SER A 307 41.26 13.55 3.71
C SER A 307 41.34 14.67 4.74
N GLY A 308 40.69 14.51 5.90
CA GLY A 308 40.55 15.56 6.90
C GLY A 308 39.65 16.72 6.44
N SER A 309 38.87 16.57 5.36
CA SER A 309 37.99 17.63 4.85
C SER A 309 36.89 18.00 5.85
N LEU A 310 36.37 17.02 6.60
CA LEU A 310 35.33 17.22 7.60
C LEU A 310 35.84 17.63 8.99
N PHE A 311 37.03 17.16 9.37
CA PHE A 311 37.53 17.26 10.73
C PHE A 311 38.94 17.82 10.74
N LYS A 312 39.19 18.79 11.61
CA LYS A 312 40.57 19.22 11.85
C LYS A 312 41.40 18.03 12.37
N PRO A 313 42.67 17.88 11.96
CA PRO A 313 43.50 16.72 12.32
C PRO A 313 43.61 16.46 13.83
N ASP A 314 43.46 17.50 14.66
CA ASP A 314 43.47 17.44 16.12
C ASP A 314 42.17 16.90 16.74
N MET A 315 41.07 16.85 15.98
CA MET A 315 39.78 16.29 16.44
C MET A 315 39.70 14.76 16.29
N LEU A 316 40.53 14.15 15.45
CA LEU A 316 40.64 12.70 15.34
C LEU A 316 41.57 12.19 16.45
N THR A 317 41.01 11.95 17.62
CA THR A 317 41.74 11.33 18.75
C THR A 317 42.29 9.95 18.36
N ASP A 318 43.23 9.39 19.12
CA ASP A 318 43.74 8.01 18.91
C ASP A 318 42.63 6.94 18.93
N ALA A 319 41.45 7.26 19.47
CA ALA A 319 40.26 6.41 19.39
C ALA A 319 39.69 6.27 17.96
N PHE A 320 40.16 7.10 17.02
CA PHE A 320 39.81 7.09 15.60
C PHE A 320 40.93 6.45 14.77
N ARG A 321 41.39 5.27 15.19
CA ARG A 321 42.24 4.40 14.36
C ARG A 321 41.41 3.22 13.85
N PRO A 322 41.64 2.78 12.60
CA PRO A 322 40.89 1.66 12.05
C PRO A 322 41.33 0.40 12.81
N ALA A 323 40.36 -0.38 13.26
CA ALA A 323 40.63 -1.64 13.93
C ALA A 323 40.42 -2.81 12.95
N THR A 324 41.22 -3.85 13.08
CA THR A 324 41.13 -5.08 12.29
C THR A 324 40.16 -6.04 12.95
N LEU A 325 39.08 -6.42 12.26
CA LEU A 325 38.14 -7.44 12.71
C LEU A 325 38.62 -8.84 12.33
N LEU A 326 39.10 -8.98 11.10
CA LEU A 326 39.47 -10.25 10.52
C LEU A 326 40.69 -10.08 9.62
N LYS A 327 41.59 -11.05 9.66
CA LYS A 327 42.74 -11.13 8.77
C LYS A 327 42.97 -12.57 8.35
N HIS A 328 42.87 -12.86 7.05
CA HIS A 328 43.07 -14.20 6.51
C HIS A 328 43.63 -14.17 5.09
N SER A 329 44.06 -15.33 4.58
CA SER A 329 44.56 -15.46 3.21
C SER A 329 43.57 -16.28 2.37
N ALA A 330 43.11 -15.71 1.27
CA ALA A 330 42.25 -16.38 0.29
C ALA A 330 43.04 -16.61 -1.01
N GLY A 331 43.62 -17.80 -1.14
CA GLY A 331 44.56 -18.10 -2.22
C GLY A 331 45.84 -17.28 -2.09
N ALA A 332 46.13 -16.44 -3.09
CA ALA A 332 47.28 -15.53 -3.06
C ALA A 332 46.96 -14.16 -2.45
N ALA A 333 45.68 -13.84 -2.21
CA ALA A 333 45.27 -12.55 -1.70
C ALA A 333 45.26 -12.52 -0.16
N GLU A 334 45.85 -11.48 0.43
CA GLU A 334 45.70 -11.15 1.84
C GLU A 334 44.43 -10.31 2.02
N ILE A 335 43.46 -10.86 2.74
CA ILE A 335 42.18 -10.20 3.03
C ILE A 335 42.19 -9.72 4.47
N GLU A 336 41.87 -8.44 4.65
CA GLU A 336 41.66 -7.83 5.96
C GLU A 336 40.32 -7.13 5.99
N VAL A 337 39.48 -7.42 7.00
CA VAL A 337 38.24 -6.68 7.24
C VAL A 337 38.50 -5.69 8.37
N ARG A 338 38.27 -4.41 8.11
CA ARG A 338 38.55 -3.31 9.03
C ARG A 338 37.29 -2.52 9.32
N HIS A 339 37.31 -1.77 10.42
CA HIS A 339 36.20 -0.90 10.79
C HIS A 339 36.64 0.39 11.49
N TYR A 340 35.76 1.38 11.43
CA TYR A 340 35.74 2.58 12.24
C TYR A 340 34.41 2.62 13.00
N GLY A 341 34.46 2.56 14.32
CA GLY A 341 33.24 2.47 15.14
C GLY A 341 32.41 1.23 14.78
N SER A 342 31.10 1.24 14.99
CA SER A 342 30.25 0.07 14.73
C SER A 342 29.63 0.02 13.33
N GLN A 343 29.77 1.08 12.52
CA GLN A 343 28.99 1.27 11.30
C GLN A 343 29.83 1.29 10.02
N LEU A 344 31.03 1.88 10.04
CA LEU A 344 31.87 1.97 8.86
C LEU A 344 32.79 0.76 8.80
N ILE A 345 32.48 -0.17 7.88
CA ILE A 345 33.19 -1.44 7.72
C ILE A 345 33.54 -1.61 6.25
N TRP A 346 34.78 -2.04 5.98
CA TRP A 346 35.27 -2.27 4.63
C TRP A 346 36.26 -3.43 4.62
N ALA A 347 36.63 -3.90 3.43
CA ALA A 347 37.68 -4.88 3.26
C ALA A 347 38.92 -4.24 2.64
N SER A 348 40.07 -4.90 2.81
CA SER A 348 41.32 -4.57 2.16
C SER A 348 41.87 -5.85 1.53
N GLU A 349 42.05 -5.84 0.21
CA GLU A 349 42.64 -6.94 -0.55
C GLU A 349 44.07 -6.54 -0.98
N ASN A 350 45.08 -7.23 -0.47
CA ASN A 350 46.50 -6.92 -0.72
C ASN A 350 46.87 -5.46 -0.41
N GLY A 351 46.23 -4.88 0.60
CA GLY A 351 46.42 -3.48 1.02
C GLY A 351 45.53 -2.46 0.30
N ASN A 352 44.76 -2.87 -0.72
CA ASN A 352 43.83 -1.99 -1.42
C ASN A 352 42.45 -2.04 -0.79
N GLU A 353 41.93 -0.88 -0.38
CA GLU A 353 40.61 -0.75 0.23
C GLU A 353 39.51 -1.03 -0.80
N THR A 354 38.55 -1.88 -0.44
CA THR A 354 37.41 -2.28 -1.26
C THR A 354 36.14 -2.40 -0.42
N LEU A 355 34.98 -2.36 -1.06
CA LEU A 355 33.70 -2.57 -0.40
C LEU A 355 33.63 -3.98 0.19
N LEU A 356 33.08 -4.13 1.39
CA LEU A 356 32.94 -5.44 2.01
C LEU A 356 31.93 -6.29 1.23
N GLN A 357 32.32 -7.48 0.80
CA GLN A 357 31.51 -8.44 0.05
C GLN A 357 31.49 -9.79 0.79
N ALA A 358 30.55 -10.66 0.45
CA ALA A 358 30.40 -11.99 1.03
C ALA A 358 31.67 -12.84 0.92
N ARG A 359 32.42 -12.73 -0.18
CA ARG A 359 33.71 -13.43 -0.34
C ARG A 359 34.78 -13.03 0.67
N HIS A 360 34.76 -11.79 1.17
CA HIS A 360 35.70 -11.36 2.21
C HIS A 360 35.39 -11.98 3.58
N LEU A 361 34.12 -12.39 3.79
CA LEU A 361 33.67 -13.10 4.98
C LEU A 361 33.88 -14.61 4.89
N ALA A 362 34.37 -15.14 3.75
CA ALA A 362 34.56 -16.57 3.56
C ALA A 362 35.48 -17.16 4.65
N GLY A 363 35.00 -18.21 5.33
CA GLY A 363 35.73 -18.88 6.41
C GLY A 363 35.62 -18.21 7.79
N SER A 364 35.03 -17.02 7.89
CA SER A 364 34.83 -16.32 9.17
C SER A 364 33.54 -16.73 9.87
N ARG A 365 33.44 -16.39 11.16
CA ARG A 365 32.21 -16.55 11.95
C ARG A 365 31.73 -15.21 12.51
N PRO A 366 30.41 -15.02 12.68
CA PRO A 366 29.87 -13.77 13.23
C PRO A 366 30.41 -13.39 14.62
N ASP A 367 30.75 -14.37 15.47
CA ASP A 367 31.28 -14.12 16.81
C ASP A 367 32.66 -13.44 16.79
N GLU A 368 33.44 -13.60 15.73
CA GLU A 368 34.72 -12.92 15.53
C GLU A 368 34.54 -11.40 15.33
N PHE A 369 33.34 -10.96 14.92
CA PHE A 369 33.00 -9.56 14.67
C PHE A 369 32.30 -8.91 15.88
N GLY A 370 31.86 -9.68 16.88
CA GLY A 370 31.17 -9.17 18.06
C GLY A 370 29.99 -8.25 17.70
N ALA A 371 29.96 -7.04 18.24
CA ALA A 371 28.88 -6.08 18.01
C ALA A 371 28.79 -5.54 16.58
N THR A 372 29.82 -5.73 15.73
CA THR A 372 29.84 -5.24 14.34
C THR A 372 29.36 -6.29 13.34
N ALA A 373 29.02 -7.51 13.77
CA ALA A 373 28.60 -8.59 12.89
C ALA A 373 27.39 -8.18 12.01
N GLY A 374 26.35 -7.61 12.59
CA GLY A 374 25.17 -7.17 11.84
C GLY A 374 25.48 -6.14 10.74
N ALA A 375 26.32 -5.15 11.05
CA ALA A 375 26.73 -4.14 10.08
C ALA A 375 27.64 -4.72 8.99
N ALA A 376 28.55 -5.63 9.34
CA ALA A 376 29.42 -6.30 8.39
C ALA A 376 28.60 -7.15 7.41
N LEU A 377 27.59 -7.87 7.91
CA LEU A 377 26.69 -8.65 7.07
C LEU A 377 25.85 -7.77 6.15
N ALA A 378 25.28 -6.68 6.66
CA ALA A 378 24.49 -5.75 5.87
C ALA A 378 25.30 -5.15 4.71
N SER A 379 26.53 -4.69 4.99
CA SER A 379 27.46 -4.20 3.95
C SER A 379 27.83 -5.30 2.94
N ALA A 380 28.15 -6.51 3.41
CA ALA A 380 28.43 -7.65 2.53
C ALA A 380 27.24 -8.00 1.61
N LEU A 381 26.02 -8.03 2.13
CA LEU A 381 24.81 -8.27 1.34
C LEU A 381 24.56 -7.16 0.32
N LEU A 382 24.76 -5.90 0.70
CA LEU A 382 24.57 -4.75 -0.18
C LEU A 382 25.51 -4.83 -1.39
N ASN A 383 26.78 -5.17 -1.16
CA ASN A 383 27.84 -5.10 -2.17
C ASN A 383 28.08 -6.39 -2.97
N SER A 384 27.58 -7.55 -2.52
CA SER A 384 27.68 -8.79 -3.29
C SER A 384 26.66 -8.87 -4.42
N SER A 385 26.96 -9.65 -5.47
CA SER A 385 25.96 -10.07 -6.48
C SER A 385 25.23 -11.33 -6.02
N GLU A 386 24.10 -11.69 -6.66
CA GLU A 386 23.43 -12.96 -6.34
C GLU A 386 24.38 -14.17 -6.50
N GLN A 387 25.22 -14.15 -7.54
CA GLN A 387 26.19 -15.20 -7.81
C GLN A 387 27.30 -15.24 -6.76
N ASP A 388 27.80 -14.08 -6.31
CA ASP A 388 28.80 -13.99 -5.25
C ASP A 388 28.24 -14.53 -3.93
N LEU A 389 26.99 -14.20 -3.59
CA LEU A 389 26.31 -14.79 -2.44
C LEU A 389 26.15 -16.30 -2.59
N LEU A 390 25.65 -16.78 -3.74
CA LEU A 390 25.50 -18.20 -3.99
C LEU A 390 26.84 -18.96 -3.88
N ARG A 391 27.96 -18.37 -4.31
CA ARG A 391 29.28 -19.01 -4.27
C ARG A 391 29.95 -18.91 -2.91
N HIS A 392 29.94 -17.74 -2.31
CA HIS A 392 30.85 -17.39 -1.21
C HIS A 392 30.16 -17.07 0.12
N PHE A 393 28.83 -16.97 0.18
CA PHE A 393 28.14 -16.67 1.45
C PHE A 393 28.48 -17.72 2.52
N PRO A 394 29.04 -17.33 3.67
CA PRO A 394 29.42 -18.29 4.69
C PRO A 394 28.19 -18.70 5.50
N ALA A 395 27.95 -20.02 5.56
CA ALA A 395 26.78 -20.59 6.22
C ALA A 395 26.52 -20.06 7.64
N ALA A 396 27.58 -19.89 8.44
CA ALA A 396 27.49 -19.41 9.83
C ALA A 396 26.80 -18.04 9.97
N TRP A 397 26.79 -17.22 8.92
CA TRP A 397 26.20 -15.88 8.92
C TRP A 397 24.68 -15.87 8.70
N LEU A 398 24.07 -17.00 8.34
CA LEU A 398 22.61 -17.08 8.21
C LEU A 398 21.88 -16.74 9.51
N ALA A 399 22.48 -17.00 10.68
CA ALA A 399 21.85 -16.69 11.96
C ALA A 399 21.73 -15.17 12.22
N GLU A 400 22.64 -14.36 11.65
CA GLU A 400 22.65 -12.91 11.79
C GLU A 400 21.88 -12.19 10.67
N ALA A 401 21.57 -12.89 9.58
CA ALA A 401 20.93 -12.29 8.42
C ALA A 401 19.52 -11.75 8.74
N ASP A 402 19.23 -10.57 8.20
CA ASP A 402 17.86 -10.16 7.92
C ASP A 402 17.36 -10.97 6.72
N MET A 403 16.42 -11.87 6.97
CA MET A 403 15.95 -12.84 5.96
C MET A 403 15.19 -12.17 4.82
N THR A 404 14.57 -11.01 5.06
CA THR A 404 13.86 -10.26 4.03
C THR A 404 14.87 -9.59 3.09
N GLN A 405 15.91 -8.95 3.64
CA GLN A 405 16.99 -8.37 2.83
C GLN A 405 17.75 -9.44 2.06
N LEU A 406 18.11 -10.55 2.71
CA LEU A 406 18.81 -11.66 2.07
C LEU A 406 17.99 -12.21 0.90
N LEU A 407 16.70 -12.50 1.11
CA LEU A 407 15.85 -13.05 0.05
C LEU A 407 15.64 -12.07 -1.11
N ALA A 408 15.46 -10.78 -0.82
CA ALA A 408 15.38 -9.75 -1.85
C ALA A 408 16.67 -9.69 -2.68
N LYS A 409 17.82 -9.97 -2.05
CA LYS A 409 19.14 -9.94 -2.67
C LYS A 409 19.48 -11.21 -3.45
N VAL A 410 18.90 -12.37 -3.15
CA VAL A 410 19.09 -13.60 -3.93
C VAL A 410 17.82 -13.98 -4.70
N LYS A 411 17.05 -13.00 -5.18
CA LYS A 411 15.68 -13.23 -5.67
C LYS A 411 15.63 -14.29 -6.79
N THR A 412 16.55 -14.24 -7.75
CA THR A 412 16.55 -15.17 -8.90
C THR A 412 17.24 -16.50 -8.60
N LEU A 413 18.18 -16.51 -7.65
CA LEU A 413 18.95 -17.70 -7.24
C LEU A 413 18.56 -18.24 -5.85
N SER A 414 17.42 -17.80 -5.30
CA SER A 414 16.96 -18.06 -3.93
C SER A 414 16.84 -19.55 -3.65
N THR A 415 16.23 -20.31 -4.55
CA THR A 415 16.09 -21.76 -4.41
C THR A 415 17.45 -22.44 -4.33
N ALA A 416 18.36 -22.16 -5.28
CA ALA A 416 19.71 -22.72 -5.29
C ALA A 416 20.53 -22.31 -4.06
N PHE A 417 20.34 -21.08 -3.59
CA PHE A 417 20.97 -20.57 -2.38
C PHE A 417 20.53 -21.36 -1.15
N PHE A 418 19.22 -21.52 -0.94
CA PHE A 418 18.72 -22.28 0.21
C PHE A 418 19.03 -23.77 0.10
N GLU A 419 19.06 -24.35 -1.09
CA GLU A 419 19.51 -25.73 -1.30
C GLU A 419 20.97 -25.91 -0.83
N LYS A 420 21.88 -25.02 -1.26
CA LYS A 420 23.28 -25.03 -0.81
C LYS A 420 23.40 -24.92 0.71
N HIS A 421 22.54 -24.13 1.35
CA HIS A 421 22.59 -23.85 2.77
C HIS A 421 21.59 -24.67 3.63
N THR A 422 20.96 -25.71 3.08
CA THR A 422 19.88 -26.46 3.73
C THR A 422 20.23 -26.92 5.15
N GLN A 423 21.42 -27.49 5.35
CA GLN A 423 21.82 -28.03 6.67
C GLN A 423 21.89 -26.93 7.73
N THR A 424 22.34 -25.74 7.35
CA THR A 424 22.43 -24.61 8.26
C THR A 424 21.07 -23.97 8.53
N VAL A 425 20.20 -23.90 7.51
CA VAL A 425 18.79 -23.50 7.69
C VAL A 425 18.09 -24.38 8.72
N LEU A 426 18.33 -25.69 8.68
CA LEU A 426 17.77 -26.64 9.66
C LEU A 426 18.31 -26.45 11.08
N GLN A 427 19.54 -25.93 11.22
CA GLN A 427 20.20 -25.64 12.49
C GLN A 427 19.85 -24.26 13.07
N LEU A 428 19.21 -23.38 12.29
CA LEU A 428 18.74 -22.08 12.80
C LEU A 428 17.77 -22.30 13.97
N ASN A 429 17.84 -21.40 14.96
CA ASN A 429 16.87 -21.39 16.04
C ASN A 429 15.44 -21.17 15.50
N LEU A 430 14.43 -21.54 16.30
CA LEU A 430 13.04 -21.45 15.86
C LEU A 430 12.68 -20.04 15.37
N LYS A 431 13.05 -18.99 16.12
CA LYS A 431 12.76 -17.58 15.75
C LYS A 431 13.29 -17.25 14.34
N LYS A 432 14.54 -17.58 14.03
CA LYS A 432 15.14 -17.31 12.72
C LYS A 432 14.52 -18.13 11.58
N ARG A 433 14.14 -19.38 11.84
CA ARG A 433 13.37 -20.17 10.86
C ARG A 433 11.99 -19.55 10.58
N ARG A 434 11.34 -18.98 11.60
CA ARG A 434 10.09 -18.23 11.44
C ARG A 434 10.28 -16.97 10.60
N GLU A 435 11.34 -16.21 10.85
CA GLU A 435 11.69 -15.03 10.04
C GLU A 435 11.91 -15.40 8.58
N LEU A 436 12.68 -16.47 8.31
CA LEU A 436 12.95 -16.95 6.95
C LEU A 436 11.68 -17.43 6.24
N ALA A 437 10.87 -18.25 6.90
CA ALA A 437 9.57 -18.68 6.40
C ALA A 437 8.66 -17.50 6.01
N ASN A 438 8.58 -16.51 6.89
CA ASN A 438 7.80 -15.29 6.64
C ASN A 438 8.35 -14.50 5.45
N ALA A 439 9.68 -14.38 5.34
CA ALA A 439 10.32 -13.71 4.21
C ALA A 439 10.00 -14.43 2.88
N ILE A 440 10.14 -15.76 2.84
CA ILE A 440 9.84 -16.57 1.65
C ILE A 440 8.37 -16.42 1.24
N VAL A 441 7.44 -16.48 2.17
CA VAL A 441 6.02 -16.28 1.85
C VAL A 441 5.71 -14.84 1.43
N ALA A 442 6.45 -13.85 1.95
CA ALA A 442 6.26 -12.45 1.61
C ALA A 442 6.86 -12.04 0.26
N GLY A 443 7.92 -12.70 -0.23
CA GLY A 443 8.60 -12.28 -1.47
C GLY A 443 9.29 -13.37 -2.29
N GLY A 444 9.36 -14.61 -1.80
CA GLY A 444 10.04 -15.73 -2.45
C GLY A 444 9.14 -16.60 -3.33
N ALA A 445 9.74 -17.64 -3.91
CA ALA A 445 9.06 -18.64 -4.73
C ALA A 445 8.65 -19.86 -3.88
N PRO A 446 7.61 -20.62 -4.28
CA PRO A 446 7.22 -21.85 -3.58
C PRO A 446 8.36 -22.90 -3.51
N SER A 447 9.26 -22.92 -4.49
CA SER A 447 10.45 -23.77 -4.50
C SER A 447 11.43 -23.45 -3.38
N ASP A 448 11.46 -22.21 -2.88
CA ASP A 448 12.33 -21.82 -1.76
C ASP A 448 11.90 -22.48 -0.45
N LEU A 449 10.58 -22.63 -0.22
CA LEU A 449 10.07 -23.38 0.93
C LEU A 449 10.50 -24.85 0.87
N ALA A 450 10.43 -25.45 -0.31
CA ALA A 450 10.87 -26.83 -0.52
C ALA A 450 12.38 -26.98 -0.31
N ALA A 451 13.17 -26.03 -0.79
CA ALA A 451 14.63 -26.00 -0.62
C ALA A 451 15.05 -25.92 0.87
N CYS A 452 14.33 -25.15 1.69
CA CYS A 452 14.60 -25.04 3.13
C CYS A 452 14.31 -26.31 3.94
N LYS A 453 13.54 -27.27 3.39
CA LYS A 453 13.11 -28.51 4.07
C LYS A 453 12.53 -28.26 5.46
N PHE A 454 11.72 -27.20 5.60
CA PHE A 454 11.09 -26.91 6.88
C PHE A 454 10.24 -28.09 7.37
N ASP A 455 10.31 -28.36 8.68
CA ASP A 455 9.30 -29.20 9.31
C ASP A 455 7.95 -28.48 9.26
N ALA A 456 6.95 -29.13 8.67
CA ALA A 456 5.61 -28.56 8.51
C ALA A 456 5.00 -28.15 9.86
N ALA A 457 5.32 -28.86 10.95
CA ALA A 457 4.89 -28.48 12.30
C ALA A 457 5.40 -27.10 12.70
N GLN A 458 6.69 -26.85 12.45
CA GLN A 458 7.34 -25.60 12.80
C GLN A 458 6.88 -24.45 11.92
N LEU A 459 6.75 -24.70 10.61
CA LEU A 459 6.38 -23.69 9.62
C LEU A 459 4.92 -23.24 9.76
N LEU A 460 4.02 -24.19 9.94
CA LEU A 460 2.58 -23.90 9.94
C LEU A 460 2.09 -23.37 11.30
N SER A 461 2.87 -23.55 12.35
CA SER A 461 2.65 -22.90 13.66
C SER A 461 3.27 -21.50 13.76
N VAL A 462 3.91 -21.00 12.69
CA VAL A 462 4.46 -19.64 12.68
C VAL A 462 3.36 -18.62 12.50
N THR A 463 3.20 -17.77 13.50
CA THR A 463 2.47 -16.51 13.40
C THR A 463 3.44 -15.34 13.49
N ASP A 464 3.13 -14.23 12.83
CA ASP A 464 3.84 -12.96 13.05
C ASP A 464 3.33 -12.22 14.31
N ALA A 465 3.82 -11.00 14.54
CA ALA A 465 3.44 -10.17 15.69
C ALA A 465 1.93 -9.86 15.76
N PHE A 466 1.21 -9.98 14.64
CA PHE A 466 -0.23 -9.78 14.55
C PHE A 466 -1.03 -11.08 14.58
N GLY A 467 -0.36 -12.22 14.81
CA GLY A 467 -0.98 -13.52 14.74
C GLY A 467 -1.12 -14.06 13.31
N ASN A 468 -0.54 -13.42 12.29
CA ASN A 468 -0.72 -13.89 10.90
C ASN A 468 0.06 -15.17 10.68
N ALA A 469 -0.67 -16.25 10.45
CA ALA A 469 -0.10 -17.46 9.91
C ALA A 469 0.49 -17.21 8.51
N VAL A 470 1.49 -18.02 8.12
CA VAL A 470 2.07 -18.01 6.77
C VAL A 470 1.00 -18.09 5.66
N PHE A 471 -0.07 -18.86 5.87
CA PHE A 471 -1.19 -18.93 4.92
C PHE A 471 -1.89 -17.59 4.70
N PHE A 472 -2.03 -16.76 5.73
CA PHE A 472 -2.67 -15.45 5.63
C PHE A 472 -1.85 -14.51 4.75
N LYS A 473 -0.52 -14.53 4.87
CA LYS A 473 0.38 -13.72 4.02
C LYS A 473 0.35 -14.16 2.56
N ALA A 474 0.37 -15.47 2.30
CA ALA A 474 0.22 -16.00 0.95
C ALA A 474 -1.13 -15.59 0.34
N MET A 475 -2.20 -15.61 1.15
CA MET A 475 -3.53 -15.17 0.74
C MET A 475 -3.60 -13.67 0.40
N LEU A 476 -3.02 -12.80 1.24
CA LEU A 476 -2.99 -11.36 0.98
C LEU A 476 -2.28 -11.01 -0.34
N ARG A 477 -1.28 -11.80 -0.73
CA ARG A 477 -0.58 -11.67 -2.02
C ARG A 477 -1.33 -12.31 -3.20
N ALA A 478 -2.42 -13.02 -2.92
CA ALA A 478 -3.14 -13.85 -3.88
C ALA A 478 -2.24 -14.87 -4.60
N ASP A 479 -1.18 -15.34 -3.94
CA ASP A 479 -0.20 -16.24 -4.54
C ASP A 479 -0.70 -17.69 -4.44
N ALA A 480 -1.45 -18.10 -5.47
CA ALA A 480 -2.05 -19.43 -5.54
C ALA A 480 -0.99 -20.56 -5.51
N ALA A 481 0.20 -20.33 -6.08
CA ALA A 481 1.27 -21.32 -6.10
C ALA A 481 1.88 -21.50 -4.70
N MET A 482 2.08 -20.39 -3.97
CA MET A 482 2.53 -20.43 -2.58
C MET A 482 1.50 -21.08 -1.66
N LEU A 483 0.21 -20.76 -1.84
CA LEU A 483 -0.89 -21.44 -1.13
C LEU A 483 -0.88 -22.94 -1.40
N GLY A 484 -0.69 -23.36 -2.66
CA GLY A 484 -0.56 -24.76 -3.04
C GLY A 484 0.58 -25.47 -2.30
N ALA A 485 1.79 -24.89 -2.30
CA ALA A 485 2.93 -25.47 -1.60
C ALA A 485 2.73 -25.55 -0.08
N LEU A 486 2.15 -24.50 0.54
CA LEU A 486 1.76 -24.53 1.95
C LEU A 486 0.71 -25.62 2.23
N GLY A 487 -0.24 -25.79 1.32
CA GLY A 487 -1.25 -26.83 1.34
C GLY A 487 -0.66 -28.24 1.31
N ASP A 488 0.27 -28.49 0.39
CA ASP A 488 0.96 -29.78 0.26
C ASP A 488 1.72 -30.12 1.54
N MET A 489 2.43 -29.15 2.13
CA MET A 489 3.12 -29.33 3.41
C MET A 489 2.13 -29.62 4.55
N LEU A 490 1.00 -28.91 4.62
CA LEU A 490 -0.04 -29.15 5.61
C LEU A 490 -0.62 -30.56 5.50
N LEU A 491 -0.90 -31.01 4.28
CA LEU A 491 -1.44 -32.34 4.00
C LEU A 491 -0.44 -33.48 4.24
N GLN A 492 0.86 -33.17 4.34
CA GLN A 492 1.93 -34.10 4.70
C GLN A 492 2.32 -34.03 6.18
N ALA A 493 1.93 -32.96 6.90
CA ALA A 493 2.26 -32.75 8.31
C ALA A 493 1.68 -33.84 9.23
N PRO A 494 2.24 -34.04 10.44
CA PRO A 494 1.65 -34.90 11.46
C PRO A 494 0.20 -34.51 11.80
N VAL A 495 -0.63 -35.49 12.19
CA VAL A 495 -2.07 -35.29 12.42
C VAL A 495 -2.37 -34.17 13.42
N SER A 496 -1.59 -34.07 14.51
CA SER A 496 -1.76 -33.03 15.54
C SER A 496 -1.57 -31.61 15.01
N VAL A 497 -0.54 -31.40 14.19
CA VAL A 497 -0.26 -30.14 13.51
C VAL A 497 -1.37 -29.83 12.52
N ARG A 498 -1.72 -30.83 11.72
CA ARG A 498 -2.69 -30.67 10.65
C ARG A 498 -4.06 -30.26 11.19
N ALA A 499 -4.53 -30.94 12.24
CA ALA A 499 -5.79 -30.60 12.90
C ALA A 499 -5.75 -29.18 13.47
N SER A 500 -4.66 -28.80 14.14
CA SER A 500 -4.48 -27.46 14.72
C SER A 500 -4.45 -26.35 13.67
N VAL A 501 -3.71 -26.55 12.57
CA VAL A 501 -3.53 -25.53 11.52
C VAL A 501 -4.77 -25.43 10.64
N LEU A 502 -5.40 -26.55 10.29
CA LEU A 502 -6.69 -26.52 9.60
C LEU A 502 -7.69 -25.76 10.48
N ALA A 503 -7.94 -26.21 11.72
CA ALA A 503 -8.89 -25.56 12.62
C ALA A 503 -8.54 -24.08 12.84
N GLY A 504 -7.33 -23.74 13.26
CA GLY A 504 -6.96 -22.36 13.58
C GLY A 504 -6.74 -21.47 12.35
N ALA A 505 -5.73 -21.76 11.53
CA ALA A 505 -5.25 -20.80 10.53
C ALA A 505 -6.13 -20.74 9.27
N VAL A 506 -6.71 -21.88 8.86
CA VAL A 506 -7.50 -21.97 7.62
C VAL A 506 -8.99 -21.76 7.89
N LEU A 507 -9.49 -22.28 9.01
CA LEU A 507 -10.92 -22.52 9.22
C LEU A 507 -11.58 -21.61 10.26
N GLU A 508 -10.94 -21.32 11.39
CA GLU A 508 -11.57 -20.65 12.54
C GLU A 508 -10.89 -19.34 12.97
N GLY A 509 -9.74 -18.95 12.40
CA GLY A 509 -9.13 -17.67 12.78
C GLY A 509 -7.82 -17.26 12.12
N GLY A 510 -7.92 -16.54 11.00
CA GLY A 510 -6.96 -15.50 10.66
C GLY A 510 -7.03 -14.32 11.64
N ILE A 511 -6.53 -13.13 11.26
CA ILE A 511 -6.62 -11.94 12.12
C ILE A 511 -8.07 -11.73 12.54
N TYR A 512 -8.29 -11.63 13.85
CA TYR A 512 -9.59 -11.41 14.49
C TYR A 512 -10.60 -12.57 14.34
N GLY A 513 -10.16 -13.82 14.13
CA GLY A 513 -11.09 -14.95 14.04
C GLY A 513 -11.79 -15.07 12.69
N VAL A 514 -11.29 -14.39 11.65
CA VAL A 514 -11.90 -14.42 10.30
C VAL A 514 -11.25 -15.53 9.46
N PRO A 515 -12.01 -16.47 8.88
CA PRO A 515 -11.47 -17.54 8.03
C PRO A 515 -10.76 -17.01 6.78
N LEU A 516 -9.76 -17.73 6.27
CA LEU A 516 -9.02 -17.30 5.06
C LEU A 516 -9.91 -17.22 3.82
N LEU A 517 -10.82 -18.18 3.67
CA LEU A 517 -11.77 -18.20 2.56
C LEU A 517 -12.73 -16.99 2.64
N HIS A 518 -13.08 -16.54 3.84
CA HIS A 518 -13.91 -15.33 4.01
C HIS A 518 -13.19 -14.11 3.43
N ARG A 519 -11.92 -13.92 3.82
CA ARG A 519 -11.08 -12.84 3.28
C ARG A 519 -10.88 -12.92 1.78
N ALA A 520 -10.73 -14.14 1.26
CA ALA A 520 -10.58 -14.38 -0.16
C ALA A 520 -11.83 -13.97 -0.95
N LEU A 521 -13.02 -14.12 -0.36
CA LEU A 521 -14.31 -13.77 -0.98
C LEU A 521 -14.65 -12.29 -0.86
N CYS A 522 -14.17 -11.60 0.19
CA CYS A 522 -14.50 -10.19 0.44
C CYS A 522 -13.40 -9.19 0.04
N ASN A 523 -12.24 -9.65 -0.45
CA ASN A 523 -11.18 -8.79 -0.95
C ASN A 523 -10.97 -8.97 -2.47
N PRO A 524 -10.59 -7.92 -3.21
CA PRO A 524 -10.33 -8.01 -4.65
C PRO A 524 -8.99 -8.71 -4.95
N ILE A 525 -8.87 -9.99 -4.60
CA ILE A 525 -7.67 -10.82 -4.84
C ILE A 525 -7.82 -11.70 -6.08
N ASP A 526 -6.73 -12.30 -6.57
CA ASP A 526 -6.78 -13.28 -7.66
C ASP A 526 -7.68 -14.48 -7.27
N PRO A 527 -8.73 -14.79 -8.06
CA PRO A 527 -9.60 -15.95 -7.84
C PRO A 527 -8.84 -17.29 -7.80
N ALA A 528 -7.64 -17.38 -8.37
CA ALA A 528 -6.77 -18.56 -8.26
C ALA A 528 -6.45 -18.90 -6.79
N ALA A 529 -6.43 -17.93 -5.88
CA ALA A 529 -6.24 -18.17 -4.45
C ALA A 529 -7.42 -18.91 -3.81
N ILE A 530 -8.65 -18.61 -4.23
CA ILE A 530 -9.87 -19.35 -3.81
C ILE A 530 -9.81 -20.78 -4.31
N ALA A 531 -9.40 -20.97 -5.57
CA ALA A 531 -9.24 -22.30 -6.16
C ALA A 531 -8.16 -23.11 -5.42
N ALA A 532 -7.03 -22.50 -5.06
CA ALA A 532 -5.96 -23.13 -4.30
C ALA A 532 -6.45 -23.57 -2.90
N LEU A 533 -7.10 -22.67 -2.15
CA LEU A 533 -7.71 -23.02 -0.85
C LEU A 533 -8.72 -24.15 -0.97
N GLY A 534 -9.60 -24.04 -1.98
CA GLY A 534 -10.57 -25.07 -2.29
C GLY A 534 -9.92 -26.43 -2.54
N GLY A 535 -8.84 -26.46 -3.32
CA GLY A 535 -8.03 -27.65 -3.56
C GLY A 535 -7.50 -28.27 -2.27
N ILE A 536 -7.00 -27.45 -1.35
CA ILE A 536 -6.50 -27.90 -0.04
C ILE A 536 -7.61 -28.53 0.80
N LEU A 537 -8.78 -27.87 0.90
CA LEU A 537 -9.93 -28.40 1.64
C LEU A 537 -10.43 -29.72 1.03
N MET A 538 -10.51 -29.78 -0.30
CA MET A 538 -10.95 -30.97 -1.02
C MET A 538 -10.00 -32.15 -0.82
N GLN A 539 -8.69 -31.93 -0.88
CA GLN A 539 -7.70 -32.98 -0.60
C GLN A 539 -7.70 -33.39 0.88
N ALA A 540 -7.93 -32.46 1.81
CA ALA A 540 -8.06 -32.78 3.23
C ALA A 540 -9.29 -33.67 3.49
N MET A 541 -10.41 -33.40 2.80
CA MET A 541 -11.61 -34.23 2.84
C MET A 541 -11.36 -35.62 2.26
N GLU A 542 -10.69 -35.72 1.10
CA GLU A 542 -10.31 -37.01 0.48
C GLU A 542 -9.49 -37.90 1.39
N LYS A 543 -8.59 -37.29 2.18
CA LYS A 543 -7.75 -38.01 3.14
C LYS A 543 -8.46 -38.27 4.49
N GLY A 544 -9.73 -37.89 4.62
CA GLY A 544 -10.57 -38.14 5.80
C GLY A 544 -10.20 -37.29 7.02
N TYR A 545 -9.70 -36.06 6.81
CA TYR A 545 -9.27 -35.19 7.91
C TYR A 545 -10.42 -34.47 8.61
N PHE A 546 -11.57 -34.36 7.94
CA PHE A 546 -12.83 -33.90 8.52
C PHE A 546 -14.01 -34.56 7.79
N LEU A 547 -15.21 -34.38 8.33
CA LEU A 547 -16.46 -34.92 7.78
C LEU A 547 -17.11 -33.93 6.78
N SER A 548 -18.03 -34.42 5.95
CA SER A 548 -18.75 -33.61 4.96
C SER A 548 -19.45 -32.39 5.59
N ASP A 549 -20.09 -32.57 6.75
CA ASP A 549 -20.79 -31.48 7.46
C ASP A 549 -19.82 -30.37 7.91
N GLN A 550 -18.58 -30.73 8.22
CA GLN A 550 -17.54 -29.77 8.57
C GLN A 550 -17.07 -28.99 7.34
N LEU A 551 -16.98 -29.63 6.16
CA LEU A 551 -16.66 -28.93 4.91
C LEU A 551 -17.69 -27.85 4.59
N ALA A 552 -18.99 -28.15 4.75
CA ALA A 552 -20.04 -27.16 4.55
C ALA A 552 -19.89 -25.96 5.51
N HIS A 553 -19.57 -26.22 6.78
CA HIS A 553 -19.27 -25.17 7.75
C HIS A 553 -18.07 -24.29 7.32
N PHE A 554 -16.99 -24.91 6.85
CA PHE A 554 -15.78 -24.21 6.41
C PHE A 554 -16.01 -23.39 5.13
N LEU A 555 -16.76 -23.92 4.17
CA LEU A 555 -17.12 -23.21 2.95
C LEU A 555 -18.10 -22.07 3.20
N ALA A 556 -18.87 -22.11 4.29
CA ALA A 556 -19.69 -20.97 4.70
C ALA A 556 -18.82 -19.75 5.07
N ALA A 557 -17.57 -19.99 5.50
CA ALA A 557 -16.54 -18.99 5.73
C ALA A 557 -17.10 -17.75 6.45
N ARG A 558 -17.66 -17.97 7.65
CA ARG A 558 -18.31 -16.91 8.42
C ARG A 558 -17.28 -16.12 9.21
N ASP A 559 -17.42 -14.80 9.25
CA ASP A 559 -16.61 -13.97 10.17
C ASP A 559 -17.11 -14.10 11.63
N THR A 560 -16.53 -13.30 12.52
CA THR A 560 -16.93 -13.24 13.94
C THR A 560 -18.33 -12.69 14.17
N GLY A 561 -18.92 -11.97 13.19
CA GLY A 561 -20.32 -11.57 13.18
C GLY A 561 -21.26 -12.65 12.63
N GLY A 562 -20.71 -13.76 12.12
CA GLY A 562 -21.48 -14.82 11.48
C GLY A 562 -21.80 -14.55 10.01
N VAL A 563 -21.23 -13.52 9.39
CA VAL A 563 -21.49 -13.19 7.97
C VAL A 563 -20.71 -14.12 7.06
N PRO A 564 -21.38 -14.82 6.14
CA PRO A 564 -20.69 -15.62 5.12
C PRO A 564 -19.83 -14.73 4.21
N GLY A 565 -18.62 -15.16 3.87
CA GLY A 565 -17.76 -14.43 2.93
C GLY A 565 -18.41 -14.19 1.56
N LEU A 566 -19.26 -15.11 1.10
CA LEU A 566 -20.05 -14.95 -0.13
C LEU A 566 -20.99 -13.73 -0.05
N ALA A 567 -21.57 -13.45 1.12
CA ALA A 567 -22.48 -12.32 1.28
C ALA A 567 -21.76 -10.99 1.10
N LEU A 568 -20.60 -10.82 1.74
CA LEU A 568 -19.77 -9.63 1.56
C LEU A 568 -19.20 -9.53 0.14
N GLY A 569 -18.81 -10.65 -0.48
CA GLY A 569 -18.36 -10.65 -1.87
C GLY A 569 -19.43 -10.16 -2.85
N LEU A 570 -20.71 -10.50 -2.58
CA LEU A 570 -21.85 -10.00 -3.34
C LEU A 570 -22.05 -8.49 -3.14
N GLU A 571 -22.04 -8.06 -1.89
CA GLU A 571 -22.20 -6.65 -1.49
C GLU A 571 -21.12 -5.73 -2.06
N LEU A 572 -19.87 -6.22 -2.14
CA LEU A 572 -18.70 -5.50 -2.65
C LEU A 572 -18.48 -5.62 -4.16
N GLY A 573 -19.31 -6.37 -4.88
CA GLY A 573 -19.21 -6.45 -6.34
C GLY A 573 -18.09 -7.36 -6.88
N LEU A 574 -17.67 -8.37 -6.11
CA LEU A 574 -16.53 -9.25 -6.39
C LEU A 574 -16.89 -10.48 -7.25
N HIS A 575 -17.40 -10.23 -8.46
CA HIS A 575 -17.93 -11.27 -9.36
C HIS A 575 -16.96 -12.41 -9.70
N ARG A 576 -15.66 -12.12 -9.88
CA ARG A 576 -14.67 -13.15 -10.23
C ARG A 576 -14.41 -14.13 -9.08
N GLN A 577 -14.42 -13.62 -7.85
CA GLN A 577 -14.28 -14.41 -6.63
C GLN A 577 -15.49 -15.32 -6.46
N ILE A 578 -16.69 -14.81 -6.76
CA ILE A 578 -17.95 -15.57 -6.73
C ILE A 578 -17.93 -16.70 -7.77
N ASP A 579 -17.51 -16.43 -9.01
CA ASP A 579 -17.38 -17.48 -10.03
C ASP A 579 -16.44 -18.62 -9.56
N ALA A 580 -15.26 -18.27 -9.04
CA ALA A 580 -14.30 -19.25 -8.52
C ALA A 580 -14.85 -20.04 -7.33
N PHE A 581 -15.60 -19.39 -6.44
CA PHE A 581 -16.29 -20.06 -5.35
C PHE A 581 -17.38 -21.02 -5.85
N GLY A 582 -18.14 -20.62 -6.86
CA GLY A 582 -19.12 -21.48 -7.52
C GLY A 582 -18.52 -22.77 -8.06
N GLU A 583 -17.39 -22.67 -8.77
CA GLU A 583 -16.68 -23.85 -9.28
C GLU A 583 -16.15 -24.75 -8.15
N LEU A 584 -15.71 -24.17 -7.04
CA LEU A 584 -15.36 -24.93 -5.83
C LEU A 584 -16.58 -25.69 -5.27
N LEU A 585 -17.74 -25.04 -5.13
CA LEU A 585 -18.97 -25.68 -4.64
C LEU A 585 -19.39 -26.86 -5.53
N PHE A 586 -19.35 -26.69 -6.86
CA PHE A 586 -19.70 -27.77 -7.78
C PHE A 586 -18.70 -28.91 -7.77
N SER A 587 -17.41 -28.60 -7.63
CA SER A 587 -16.36 -29.61 -7.48
C SER A 587 -16.58 -30.44 -6.20
N ALA A 588 -16.93 -29.78 -5.09
CA ALA A 588 -17.25 -30.43 -3.83
C ALA A 588 -18.50 -31.33 -3.91
N HIS A 589 -19.57 -30.85 -4.56
CA HIS A 589 -20.77 -31.63 -4.79
C HIS A 589 -20.52 -32.85 -5.69
N LYS A 590 -19.79 -32.67 -6.80
CA LYS A 590 -19.48 -33.76 -7.75
C LYS A 590 -18.70 -34.90 -7.10
N LYS A 591 -17.84 -34.60 -6.12
CA LYS A 591 -17.11 -35.62 -5.34
C LYS A 591 -17.94 -36.23 -4.20
N GLY A 592 -19.18 -35.76 -3.99
CA GLY A 592 -20.08 -36.24 -2.94
C GLY A 592 -19.77 -35.66 -1.56
N TYR A 593 -18.95 -34.60 -1.46
CA TYR A 593 -18.60 -33.99 -0.17
C TYR A 593 -19.61 -32.95 0.29
N LEU A 594 -20.43 -32.43 -0.63
CA LEU A 594 -21.59 -31.60 -0.32
C LEU A 594 -22.85 -32.24 -0.87
N ASN A 595 -23.89 -32.32 -0.05
CA ASN A 595 -25.21 -32.69 -0.55
C ASN A 595 -25.95 -31.45 -1.09
N SER A 596 -27.12 -31.66 -1.72
CA SER A 596 -27.95 -30.57 -2.26
C SER A 596 -28.41 -29.56 -1.21
N SER A 597 -28.64 -30.00 0.04
CA SER A 597 -29.04 -29.14 1.15
C SER A 597 -27.90 -28.22 1.59
N ASP A 598 -26.67 -28.72 1.64
CA ASP A 598 -25.49 -27.91 2.00
C ASP A 598 -25.26 -26.82 0.96
N LEU A 599 -25.29 -27.18 -0.33
CA LEU A 599 -25.12 -26.23 -1.42
C LEU A 599 -26.22 -25.16 -1.41
N PHE A 600 -27.47 -25.56 -1.17
CA PHE A 600 -28.57 -24.62 -0.97
C PHE A 600 -28.31 -23.66 0.20
N SER A 601 -27.89 -24.17 1.35
CA SER A 601 -27.60 -23.34 2.54
C SER A 601 -26.45 -22.37 2.32
N LEU A 602 -25.43 -22.75 1.54
CA LEU A 602 -24.29 -21.89 1.21
C LEU A 602 -24.68 -20.75 0.26
N LEU A 603 -25.55 -21.04 -0.72
CA LEU A 603 -26.05 -20.03 -1.66
C LEU A 603 -27.11 -19.11 -1.04
N LYS A 604 -27.87 -19.58 -0.04
CA LYS A 604 -28.84 -18.79 0.74
C LYS A 604 -28.15 -17.92 1.79
N CYS A 605 -27.12 -17.16 1.38
CA CYS A 605 -26.38 -16.26 2.26
C CYS A 605 -27.12 -14.93 2.50
N ARG A 606 -26.94 -14.36 3.69
CA ARG A 606 -27.60 -13.13 4.15
C ARG A 606 -26.55 -12.11 4.60
N SER A 607 -26.85 -10.83 4.39
CA SER A 607 -26.04 -9.70 4.89
C SER A 607 -26.27 -9.47 6.39
N ASN A 608 -25.39 -8.68 7.00
CA ASN A 608 -25.30 -8.42 8.43
C ASN A 608 -26.41 -7.51 8.96
N ASP A 609 -26.72 -6.45 8.22
CA ASP A 609 -27.43 -5.29 8.78
C ASP A 609 -28.93 -5.55 8.98
N ASP A 610 -29.56 -6.30 8.07
CA ASP A 610 -31.02 -6.48 8.06
C ASP A 610 -31.47 -7.94 7.85
N HIS A 611 -30.54 -8.90 7.91
CA HIS A 611 -30.76 -10.28 7.45
C HIS A 611 -31.28 -10.38 5.99
N SER A 612 -31.16 -9.30 5.23
CA SER A 612 -31.50 -9.22 3.81
C SER A 612 -30.67 -10.25 3.02
N PRO A 613 -31.23 -10.88 1.97
CA PRO A 613 -30.45 -11.75 1.12
C PRO A 613 -29.31 -10.97 0.48
N ALA A 614 -28.10 -11.53 0.44
CA ALA A 614 -26.94 -10.81 -0.08
C ALA A 614 -27.06 -10.44 -1.57
N LEU A 615 -27.87 -11.18 -2.34
CA LEU A 615 -28.21 -10.82 -3.72
C LEU A 615 -28.94 -9.46 -3.80
N ALA A 616 -29.76 -9.13 -2.81
CA ALA A 616 -30.45 -7.84 -2.74
C ALA A 616 -29.44 -6.69 -2.61
N SER A 617 -28.46 -6.83 -1.72
CA SER A 617 -27.38 -5.85 -1.53
C SER A 617 -26.55 -5.65 -2.80
N ALA A 618 -26.22 -6.73 -3.52
CA ALA A 618 -25.54 -6.62 -4.82
C ALA A 618 -26.39 -5.86 -5.86
N ILE A 619 -27.71 -6.00 -5.80
CA ILE A 619 -28.63 -5.31 -6.69
C ILE A 619 -28.76 -3.82 -6.34
N GLU A 620 -28.93 -3.51 -5.06
CA GLU A 620 -29.00 -2.14 -4.53
C GLU A 620 -27.72 -1.35 -4.85
N ASN A 621 -26.56 -1.98 -4.66
CA ASN A 621 -25.25 -1.40 -4.97
C ASN A 621 -24.94 -1.37 -6.48
N GLY A 622 -25.83 -1.89 -7.33
CA GLY A 622 -25.68 -1.83 -8.78
C GLY A 622 -24.57 -2.72 -9.34
N HIS A 623 -24.28 -3.86 -8.69
CA HIS A 623 -23.23 -4.80 -9.06
C HIS A 623 -23.73 -5.88 -10.04
N GLY A 624 -24.16 -5.47 -11.24
CA GLY A 624 -24.75 -6.38 -12.24
C GLY A 624 -23.87 -7.57 -12.66
N ALA A 625 -22.55 -7.39 -12.75
CA ALA A 625 -21.63 -8.49 -13.06
C ALA A 625 -21.63 -9.58 -11.97
N THR A 626 -21.79 -9.15 -10.71
CA THR A 626 -21.85 -10.01 -9.53
C THR A 626 -23.17 -10.75 -9.44
N VAL A 627 -24.27 -10.07 -9.75
CA VAL A 627 -25.59 -10.70 -9.93
C VAL A 627 -25.53 -11.78 -11.02
N ALA A 628 -24.90 -11.49 -12.16
CA ALA A 628 -24.72 -12.46 -13.23
C ALA A 628 -23.85 -13.66 -12.81
N ALA A 629 -22.78 -13.44 -12.04
CA ALA A 629 -21.93 -14.51 -11.52
C ALA A 629 -22.69 -15.45 -10.58
N LEU A 630 -23.42 -14.92 -9.59
CA LEU A 630 -24.27 -15.75 -8.74
C LEU A 630 -25.37 -16.45 -9.55
N GLY A 631 -25.93 -15.74 -10.53
CA GLY A 631 -26.93 -16.27 -11.44
C GLY A 631 -26.47 -17.54 -12.17
N ARG A 632 -25.26 -17.52 -12.75
CA ARG A 632 -24.66 -18.71 -13.39
C ARG A 632 -24.51 -19.89 -12.43
N ILE A 633 -24.19 -19.62 -11.17
CA ILE A 633 -24.09 -20.68 -10.15
C ILE A 633 -25.48 -21.27 -9.88
N ILE A 634 -26.51 -20.43 -9.68
CA ILE A 634 -27.89 -20.92 -9.45
C ILE A 634 -28.39 -21.69 -10.68
N GLU A 635 -28.17 -21.17 -11.88
CA GLU A 635 -28.53 -21.79 -13.16
C GLU A 635 -27.92 -23.19 -13.32
N LYS A 636 -26.61 -23.30 -13.11
CA LYS A 636 -25.87 -24.57 -13.20
C LYS A 636 -26.34 -25.57 -12.16
N ALA A 637 -26.65 -25.12 -10.94
CA ALA A 637 -27.19 -25.97 -9.88
C ALA A 637 -28.62 -26.44 -10.17
N TYR A 638 -29.46 -25.59 -10.76
CA TYR A 638 -30.84 -25.93 -11.10
C TYR A 638 -30.93 -26.87 -12.31
N SER A 639 -30.19 -26.58 -13.39
CA SER A 639 -30.10 -27.43 -14.59
C SER A 639 -29.56 -28.82 -14.29
N SER A 640 -28.62 -28.93 -13.35
CA SER A 640 -28.06 -30.20 -12.87
C SER A 640 -28.97 -30.93 -11.86
N ARG A 641 -30.17 -30.40 -11.57
CA ARG A 641 -31.12 -30.92 -10.56
C ARG A 641 -30.53 -31.04 -9.14
N ILE A 642 -29.50 -30.23 -8.84
CA ILE A 642 -28.93 -30.14 -7.49
C ILE A 642 -29.88 -29.35 -6.61
N LEU A 643 -30.43 -28.25 -7.14
CA LEU A 643 -31.48 -27.46 -6.51
C LEU A 643 -32.83 -27.76 -7.16
N ASN A 644 -33.90 -27.69 -6.37
CA ASN A 644 -35.27 -27.70 -6.88
C ASN A 644 -35.83 -26.27 -7.02
N ALA A 645 -37.00 -26.13 -7.65
CA ALA A 645 -37.62 -24.83 -7.90
C ALA A 645 -37.91 -24.04 -6.60
N SER A 646 -38.31 -24.73 -5.53
CA SER A 646 -38.56 -24.08 -4.23
C SER A 646 -37.28 -23.50 -3.64
N GLN A 647 -36.16 -24.24 -3.73
CA GLN A 647 -34.86 -23.77 -3.26
C GLN A 647 -34.34 -22.58 -4.09
N VAL A 648 -34.52 -22.62 -5.42
CA VAL A 648 -34.18 -21.48 -6.28
C VAL A 648 -35.00 -20.25 -5.90
N ASN A 649 -36.31 -20.40 -5.72
CA ASN A 649 -37.19 -19.32 -5.27
C ASN A 649 -36.75 -18.74 -3.91
N ASP A 650 -36.37 -19.61 -2.98
CA ASP A 650 -35.87 -19.23 -1.66
C ASP A 650 -34.56 -18.44 -1.69
N ILE A 651 -33.66 -18.73 -2.63
CA ILE A 651 -32.43 -17.96 -2.84
C ILE A 651 -32.75 -16.58 -3.44
N LEU A 652 -33.74 -16.53 -4.35
CA LEU A 652 -34.15 -15.30 -5.03
C LEU A 652 -35.11 -14.42 -4.22
N ALA A 653 -35.69 -14.91 -3.12
CA ALA A 653 -36.67 -14.18 -2.32
C ALA A 653 -35.99 -13.23 -1.31
N CYS A 654 -36.40 -11.96 -1.30
CA CYS A 654 -36.19 -11.04 -0.17
C CYS A 654 -37.23 -11.36 0.90
N ASP A 655 -36.73 -11.60 2.11
CA ASP A 655 -37.38 -11.81 3.41
C ASP A 655 -38.92 -12.04 3.46
N PRO A 656 -39.42 -12.99 4.27
CA PRO A 656 -40.87 -13.21 4.50
C PRO A 656 -41.74 -11.99 4.81
N LEU A 657 -41.20 -10.83 5.22
CA LEU A 657 -41.98 -9.69 5.68
C LEU A 657 -42.28 -8.61 4.61
N ASN A 658 -41.47 -8.43 3.56
CA ASN A 658 -41.57 -7.25 2.66
C ASN A 658 -41.59 -7.52 1.14
N GLY A 659 -41.66 -8.78 0.70
CA GLY A 659 -41.84 -9.12 -0.71
C GLY A 659 -40.54 -9.10 -1.55
N PHE A 660 -40.66 -9.64 -2.77
CA PHE A 660 -39.58 -10.04 -3.68
C PHE A 660 -38.42 -9.02 -3.86
N VAL A 661 -37.21 -9.52 -4.17
CA VAL A 661 -36.03 -8.75 -4.66
C VAL A 661 -36.36 -7.90 -5.89
N LEU A 662 -37.34 -8.34 -6.67
CA LEU A 662 -37.71 -7.75 -7.96
C LEU A 662 -38.17 -6.28 -7.87
N PRO A 663 -39.08 -5.87 -6.95
CA PRO A 663 -39.36 -4.47 -6.65
C PRO A 663 -38.12 -3.59 -6.40
N LEU A 664 -37.14 -4.10 -5.67
CA LEU A 664 -35.89 -3.41 -5.32
C LEU A 664 -34.99 -3.25 -6.54
N ALA A 665 -34.82 -4.32 -7.32
CA ALA A 665 -34.11 -4.30 -8.60
C ALA A 665 -34.72 -3.29 -9.59
N ILE A 666 -36.05 -3.25 -9.68
CA ILE A 666 -36.78 -2.35 -10.58
C ILE A 666 -36.68 -0.88 -10.12
N LYS A 667 -36.62 -0.61 -8.82
CA LYS A 667 -36.66 0.76 -8.29
C LYS A 667 -35.27 1.39 -8.17
N GLU A 668 -34.30 0.68 -7.60
CA GLU A 668 -33.03 1.26 -7.13
C GLU A 668 -31.82 0.85 -7.99
N ALA A 669 -31.86 -0.31 -8.66
CA ALA A 669 -30.68 -0.81 -9.38
C ALA A 669 -30.42 -0.07 -10.69
N ASN A 670 -29.15 0.00 -11.12
CA ASN A 670 -28.79 0.51 -12.45
C ASN A 670 -29.24 -0.45 -13.58
N ILE A 671 -29.25 0.05 -14.83
CA ILE A 671 -29.74 -0.70 -16.00
C ILE A 671 -28.99 -2.04 -16.19
N ALA A 672 -27.66 -2.04 -16.03
CA ALA A 672 -26.85 -3.25 -16.19
C ALA A 672 -27.24 -4.34 -15.18
N THR A 673 -27.52 -3.95 -13.94
CA THR A 673 -27.92 -4.85 -12.85
C THR A 673 -29.33 -5.38 -13.04
N ARG A 674 -30.26 -4.51 -13.48
CA ARG A 674 -31.62 -4.94 -13.88
C ARG A 674 -31.59 -5.95 -15.00
N ASN A 675 -30.76 -5.72 -16.02
CA ASN A 675 -30.62 -6.64 -17.15
C ASN A 675 -30.05 -7.97 -16.67
N ALA A 676 -28.95 -7.97 -15.92
CA ALA A 676 -28.35 -9.18 -15.38
C ALA A 676 -29.34 -10.01 -14.53
N PHE A 677 -30.13 -9.36 -13.69
CA PHE A 677 -31.16 -10.04 -12.90
C PHE A 677 -32.32 -10.55 -13.77
N SER A 678 -32.77 -9.75 -14.75
CA SER A 678 -33.82 -10.17 -15.68
C SER A 678 -33.39 -11.39 -16.51
N ASP A 679 -32.14 -11.41 -16.97
CA ASP A 679 -31.59 -12.49 -17.76
C ASP A 679 -31.53 -13.78 -16.93
N LEU A 680 -31.12 -13.68 -15.65
CA LEU A 680 -31.18 -14.79 -14.71
C LEU A 680 -32.60 -15.35 -14.56
N LEU A 681 -33.60 -14.50 -14.38
CA LEU A 681 -34.99 -14.95 -14.21
C LEU A 681 -35.54 -15.64 -15.47
N LEU A 682 -35.23 -15.10 -16.65
CA LEU A 682 -35.62 -15.69 -17.94
C LEU A 682 -34.99 -17.07 -18.13
N GLU A 683 -33.72 -17.20 -17.79
CA GLU A 683 -32.97 -18.44 -17.95
C GLU A 683 -33.44 -19.53 -16.97
N LEU A 684 -33.73 -19.17 -15.72
CA LEU A 684 -34.29 -20.12 -14.75
C LEU A 684 -35.71 -20.58 -15.12
N ASP A 685 -36.54 -19.70 -15.70
CA ASP A 685 -37.85 -20.09 -16.21
C ASP A 685 -37.74 -21.04 -17.41
N ARG A 686 -36.78 -20.80 -18.31
CA ARG A 686 -36.46 -21.70 -19.43
C ARG A 686 -36.09 -23.08 -18.93
N ILE A 687 -35.14 -23.17 -17.99
CA ILE A 687 -34.69 -24.44 -17.39
C ILE A 687 -35.84 -25.13 -16.64
N GLY A 688 -36.66 -24.37 -15.91
CA GLY A 688 -37.79 -24.93 -15.16
C GLY A 688 -38.83 -25.60 -16.05
N ARG A 689 -39.13 -24.99 -17.21
CA ARG A 689 -39.98 -25.57 -18.24
C ARG A 689 -39.37 -26.83 -18.86
N ASP A 690 -38.06 -26.82 -19.11
CA ASP A 690 -37.34 -27.97 -19.66
C ASP A 690 -37.32 -29.17 -18.68
N ILE A 691 -37.20 -28.92 -17.37
CA ILE A 691 -37.11 -29.98 -16.35
C ILE A 691 -38.49 -30.54 -15.97
N ASN A 692 -39.49 -29.68 -15.77
CA ASN A 692 -40.76 -30.07 -15.15
C ASN A 692 -41.97 -30.03 -16.10
N GLY A 693 -41.74 -29.69 -17.38
CA GLY A 693 -42.79 -29.52 -18.39
C GLY A 693 -43.45 -28.14 -18.37
N PRO A 694 -44.19 -27.79 -19.43
CA PRO A 694 -44.75 -26.44 -19.63
C PRO A 694 -45.79 -26.03 -18.58
N GLU A 695 -46.39 -26.98 -17.87
CA GLU A 695 -47.39 -26.72 -16.82
C GLU A 695 -46.77 -26.40 -15.45
N SER A 696 -45.45 -26.56 -15.30
CA SER A 696 -44.71 -26.36 -14.04
C SER A 696 -43.95 -25.02 -13.99
N ALA A 697 -44.46 -23.98 -14.66
CA ALA A 697 -43.91 -22.62 -14.59
C ALA A 697 -44.12 -22.00 -13.18
N TYR A 698 -43.38 -22.51 -12.20
CA TYR A 698 -43.44 -22.18 -10.76
C TYR A 698 -42.34 -21.21 -10.32
N LEU A 699 -41.78 -20.43 -11.26
CA LEU A 699 -41.34 -19.08 -10.91
C LEU A 699 -42.56 -18.18 -11.04
N SER A 700 -43.51 -18.34 -10.10
CA SER A 700 -44.58 -17.37 -9.86
C SER A 700 -43.95 -16.11 -9.26
N LEU A 701 -43.08 -15.45 -10.04
CA LEU A 701 -42.69 -14.08 -9.86
C LEU A 701 -43.99 -13.28 -9.92
N ALA A 702 -44.47 -12.88 -8.75
CA ALA A 702 -45.50 -11.87 -8.64
C ALA A 702 -44.87 -10.55 -9.13
N ILE A 703 -44.77 -10.38 -10.45
CA ILE A 703 -44.53 -9.10 -11.07
C ILE A 703 -45.76 -8.25 -10.68
N PRO A 704 -45.63 -7.19 -9.86
CA PRO A 704 -46.78 -6.40 -9.43
C PRO A 704 -47.55 -5.87 -10.65
N GLU A 705 -48.88 -5.94 -10.63
CA GLU A 705 -49.72 -5.60 -11.80
C GLU A 705 -49.63 -4.13 -12.23
N GLU A 706 -49.24 -3.23 -11.32
CA GLU A 706 -49.25 -1.77 -11.49
C GLU A 706 -47.84 -1.18 -11.55
N LYS A 707 -47.32 -0.93 -12.76
CA LYS A 707 -46.42 0.20 -13.11
C LYS A 707 -46.07 0.19 -14.60
N SER A 708 -46.17 1.34 -15.27
CA SER A 708 -45.98 1.55 -16.70
C SER A 708 -44.51 1.62 -17.16
N GLU A 709 -43.54 1.26 -16.30
CA GLU A 709 -42.10 1.52 -16.50
C GLU A 709 -41.23 0.24 -16.52
N LEU A 710 -41.80 -0.91 -16.90
CA LEU A 710 -41.02 -2.15 -17.04
C LEU A 710 -40.11 -2.10 -18.28
N PRO A 711 -38.83 -2.53 -18.19
CA PRO A 711 -37.97 -2.80 -19.35
C PRO A 711 -38.60 -3.77 -20.36
N ASP A 712 -38.24 -3.66 -21.64
CA ASP A 712 -38.90 -4.40 -22.73
C ASP A 712 -38.77 -5.93 -22.62
N ASN A 713 -37.66 -6.44 -22.07
CA ASN A 713 -37.44 -7.86 -21.79
C ASN A 713 -38.38 -8.41 -20.69
N LEU A 714 -38.65 -7.64 -19.62
CA LEU A 714 -39.63 -8.01 -18.60
C LEU A 714 -41.08 -7.87 -19.09
N ARG A 715 -41.35 -6.92 -20.00
CA ARG A 715 -42.63 -6.85 -20.72
C ARG A 715 -42.83 -8.06 -21.65
N GLN A 716 -41.78 -8.54 -22.31
CA GLN A 716 -41.83 -9.79 -23.09
C GLN A 716 -42.08 -11.01 -22.21
N ALA A 717 -41.44 -11.12 -21.04
CA ALA A 717 -41.73 -12.18 -20.06
C ALA A 717 -43.18 -12.16 -19.58
N ARG A 718 -43.73 -10.96 -19.30
CA ARG A 718 -45.14 -10.75 -18.93
C ARG A 718 -46.09 -11.11 -20.09
N SER A 719 -45.73 -10.75 -21.32
CA SER A 719 -46.47 -11.10 -22.53
C SER A 719 -46.52 -12.61 -22.75
N LEU A 720 -45.41 -13.31 -22.49
CA LEU A 720 -45.33 -14.78 -22.53
C LEU A 720 -46.24 -15.44 -21.48
N LYS A 721 -46.25 -14.94 -20.24
CA LYS A 721 -47.17 -15.39 -19.17
C LYS A 721 -48.64 -15.18 -19.55
N THR A 722 -48.96 -14.03 -20.14
CA THR A 722 -50.33 -13.69 -20.57
C THR A 722 -50.78 -14.55 -21.74
N LEU A 723 -49.88 -14.83 -22.70
CA LEU A 723 -50.15 -15.72 -23.84
C LEU A 723 -50.32 -17.19 -23.40
N LEU A 724 -49.51 -17.69 -22.46
CA LEU A 724 -49.63 -19.06 -21.93
C LEU A 724 -50.91 -19.28 -21.12
N LEU A 725 -51.33 -18.32 -20.30
CA LEU A 725 -52.61 -18.37 -19.59
C LEU A 725 -53.80 -18.34 -20.56
N LEU A 726 -53.75 -17.49 -21.60
CA LEU A 726 -54.75 -17.48 -22.67
C LEU A 726 -54.80 -18.80 -23.45
N GLU A 727 -53.67 -19.45 -23.70
CA GLU A 727 -53.63 -20.72 -24.43
C GLU A 727 -54.17 -21.90 -23.60
N GLN A 728 -53.95 -21.91 -22.28
CA GLN A 728 -54.52 -22.91 -21.36
C GLN A 728 -56.03 -22.73 -21.17
N ASP A 729 -56.52 -21.49 -21.10
CA ASP A 729 -57.97 -21.22 -20.99
C ASP A 729 -58.71 -21.50 -22.31
N VAL A 730 -58.07 -21.25 -23.46
CA VAL A 730 -58.61 -21.60 -24.79
C VAL A 730 -58.65 -23.11 -24.99
N LYS A 731 -57.73 -23.89 -24.41
CA LYS A 731 -57.76 -25.37 -24.46
C LYS A 731 -58.79 -25.98 -23.51
N ARG A 732 -59.18 -25.31 -22.43
CA ARG A 732 -60.22 -25.76 -21.47
C ARG A 732 -61.65 -25.45 -21.92
N LEU A 733 -61.85 -24.43 -22.76
CA LEU A 733 -63.18 -24.04 -23.23
C LEU A 733 -63.54 -24.77 -24.54
N SER A 734 -64.13 -25.95 -24.43
CA SER A 734 -64.89 -26.49 -25.57
C SER A 734 -66.08 -25.56 -25.85
N ARG A 735 -66.38 -25.31 -27.13
CA ARG A 735 -67.51 -24.47 -27.60
C ARG A 735 -68.87 -24.79 -26.96
N ALA A 736 -69.03 -25.99 -26.39
CA ALA A 736 -70.27 -26.43 -25.75
C ALA A 736 -70.46 -25.86 -24.32
N GLY A 737 -69.38 -25.62 -23.56
CA GLY A 737 -69.49 -25.10 -22.18
C GLY A 737 -69.93 -23.64 -22.13
N LEU A 738 -69.39 -22.82 -23.04
CA LEU A 738 -69.67 -21.38 -23.09
C LEU A 738 -71.12 -21.05 -23.46
N GLN A 739 -71.79 -21.90 -24.26
CA GLN A 739 -73.20 -21.70 -24.61
C GLN A 739 -74.16 -22.07 -23.47
N GLN A 740 -73.76 -23.00 -22.60
CA GLN A 740 -74.54 -23.44 -21.45
C GLN A 740 -74.51 -22.40 -20.33
N ASP A 741 -73.31 -21.87 -20.01
CA ASP A 741 -73.17 -20.87 -18.94
C ASP A 741 -73.79 -19.50 -19.28
N ILE A 742 -73.87 -19.17 -20.58
CA ILE A 742 -74.61 -17.99 -21.08
C ILE A 742 -76.12 -18.21 -21.03
N ARG A 743 -76.62 -19.43 -21.27
CA ARG A 743 -78.04 -19.78 -21.11
C ARG A 743 -78.48 -19.77 -19.65
N ASP A 744 -77.60 -20.20 -18.75
CA ASP A 744 -77.93 -20.42 -17.33
C ASP A 744 -77.75 -19.17 -16.46
N GLY A 745 -77.39 -18.02 -17.06
CA GLY A 745 -77.32 -16.72 -16.37
C GLY A 745 -76.26 -16.63 -15.27
N ARG A 746 -75.22 -17.47 -15.31
CA ARG A 746 -74.23 -17.60 -14.22
C ARG A 746 -73.09 -16.57 -14.24
N LEU A 747 -73.05 -15.68 -15.23
CA LEU A 747 -72.11 -14.56 -15.27
C LEU A 747 -72.74 -13.30 -14.67
N GLY A 748 -72.88 -13.32 -13.34
CA GLY A 748 -73.25 -12.15 -12.53
C GLY A 748 -72.02 -11.32 -12.15
N LEU A 749 -72.16 -10.00 -12.28
CA LEU A 749 -71.17 -8.96 -11.99
C LEU A 749 -70.50 -9.09 -10.60
N PHE A 750 -69.19 -8.88 -10.56
CA PHE A 750 -68.51 -8.19 -9.46
C PHE A 750 -67.77 -6.98 -10.02
N LEU A 751 -68.33 -5.79 -9.83
CA LEU A 751 -67.64 -4.52 -9.94
C LEU A 751 -67.78 -3.81 -8.59
N TYR A 752 -66.65 -3.57 -7.91
CA TYR A 752 -66.57 -2.58 -6.83
C TYR A 752 -66.04 -1.25 -7.41
N PRO A 753 -66.45 -0.09 -6.86
CA PRO A 753 -66.34 1.20 -7.51
C PRO A 753 -65.14 2.01 -7.00
N GLY A 754 -64.28 2.46 -7.91
CA GLY A 754 -63.22 3.41 -7.61
C GLY A 754 -62.42 3.80 -8.85
N ALA A 755 -62.35 5.12 -9.08
CA ALA A 755 -61.55 5.83 -10.09
C ALA A 755 -62.15 6.06 -11.50
N MET A 756 -61.94 7.31 -11.93
CA MET A 756 -62.66 8.14 -12.89
C MET A 756 -62.35 7.82 -14.37
N ARG A 757 -63.35 7.77 -15.26
CA ARG A 757 -63.87 8.91 -16.07
C ARG A 757 -62.86 9.63 -16.99
N ILE A 758 -61.97 8.93 -17.70
CA ILE A 758 -61.33 9.45 -18.96
C ILE A 758 -61.32 8.43 -20.13
N GLU A 759 -61.65 7.15 -19.95
CA GLU A 759 -61.58 6.17 -21.06
C GLU A 759 -62.92 5.56 -21.55
N LYS A 760 -64.06 6.10 -21.14
CA LYS A 760 -65.35 5.61 -21.66
C LYS A 760 -65.58 5.95 -23.14
N GLU A 761 -65.14 7.11 -23.62
CA GLU A 761 -65.35 7.51 -25.03
C GLU A 761 -64.43 6.78 -26.02
N LYS A 762 -63.18 6.46 -25.62
CA LYS A 762 -62.23 5.76 -26.49
C LYS A 762 -62.57 4.28 -26.68
N ILE A 763 -63.12 3.64 -25.65
CA ILE A 763 -63.57 2.24 -25.71
C ILE A 763 -64.89 2.15 -26.48
N PHE A 764 -65.84 3.07 -26.26
CA PHE A 764 -67.11 3.09 -26.99
C PHE A 764 -66.92 3.41 -28.49
N SER A 765 -65.99 4.31 -28.83
CA SER A 765 -65.60 4.62 -30.21
C SER A 765 -64.99 3.40 -30.94
N ARG A 766 -64.15 2.61 -30.26
CA ARG A 766 -63.52 1.41 -30.84
C ARG A 766 -64.48 0.23 -31.01
N ILE A 767 -65.46 0.08 -30.10
CA ILE A 767 -66.51 -0.94 -30.22
C ILE A 767 -67.47 -0.59 -31.38
N MET A 768 -67.82 0.69 -31.55
CA MET A 768 -68.66 1.14 -32.66
C MET A 768 -67.93 1.08 -34.02
N HIS A 769 -66.61 1.17 -34.05
CA HIS A 769 -65.82 1.00 -35.28
C HIS A 769 -65.63 -0.46 -35.70
N ALA A 770 -65.72 -1.40 -34.76
CA ALA A 770 -65.60 -2.84 -35.03
C ALA A 770 -66.89 -3.45 -35.61
N TRP A 771 -68.02 -2.76 -35.52
CA TRP A 771 -69.30 -3.18 -36.08
C TRP A 771 -69.67 -2.29 -37.26
N GLY A 772 -69.13 -2.63 -38.43
CA GLY A 772 -69.53 -2.05 -39.72
C GLY A 772 -70.99 -2.38 -40.08
N PRO A 773 -71.61 -1.58 -40.97
CA PRO A 773 -73.06 -1.59 -41.20
C PRO A 773 -73.51 -2.88 -41.89
N ARG A 774 -74.56 -3.52 -41.34
CA ARG A 774 -75.38 -4.46 -42.11
C ARG A 774 -76.52 -3.68 -42.77
N ASP A 775 -76.60 -3.87 -44.08
CA ASP A 775 -77.67 -3.37 -44.93
C ASP A 775 -79.06 -3.78 -44.44
N ARG A 776 -79.98 -2.85 -44.70
CA ARG A 776 -81.42 -2.93 -44.47
C ARG A 776 -82.08 -3.91 -45.45
N ASN A 777 -83.04 -4.71 -44.97
CA ASN A 777 -84.38 -4.82 -45.57
C ASN A 777 -85.34 -5.60 -44.66
N PRO A 778 -86.66 -5.37 -44.79
CA PRO A 778 -87.54 -4.77 -43.79
C PRO A 778 -87.89 -5.64 -42.58
#